data_AF-A0A1B1YWE4-F1
#
_entry.id   AF-A0A1B1YWE4-F1
#
_cell.length_a   1.000
_cell.length_b   1.000
_cell.length_c   1.000
_cell.angle_alpha   90.00
_cell.angle_beta   90.00
_cell.angle_gamma   90.00
#
_symmetry.space_group_name_H-M   'P 1'
#
loop_
_entity.id
_entity.type
_entity.pdbx_description
1 polymer ?
#
loop_
_entity_poly.entity_id
_entity_poly.type
_entity_poly.pdbx_seq_one_letter_code
_entity_poly.pdbx_strand_id
1 'polypeptide(L)'
;MPLLVAAAGAQALSLEPLGRYDTGLIQAGQGTAGETAALRGDRLYVTNADDVSLDIVDVSNPAQPYLLRRVPLAAYGGSVTSVAVSSKNLIAVAVAAVTKTDPGSVVFLTPAGQVIRTATVGALPDMVTFTPDGKRLLVANEGEPDCYGAGCTDPEGTVSIIRVVPMLPQLPVQTVDFGGVAMPDGVRIFGPGATPAQDVEPEYITIDPTGARAFVTLQENNAIAEIDIRTARVTGIRALGFKDFDPAPVVESFEVTGLPGIGATAAGQALSLGGFSGLFYEGKTDDGKLKFVTHTDRGPNGEPTGSLRPFLLPDFSPRIVRLELDRTTGQVEVTGQVALRLPDGSALTGLPNTAIAGATASTPYNDEVPVDLHGNVLSTDPLGADLEGVVVDANGHFWMADEYRPAIYHFDREGLLIERLVPIGTAAAAGAPADTFGTEVLPAVLAQRRQNRGFEAIAVQDGKVYAFVQSPLRNPATLANGALNAMRNIRVVEFDPATQATRQFMYVMDNPAPLNADDSIADKIGDAVAMPGGGFLVVERDDDAVPADPAAQITKKVYAFSLTGATDITDKDVLYDLDQMSTSELAAVGVTPLAKVLHVDLASAGYDTVQKVEGLAYIDANTLAVINDNDFGVAGISIDTATGTFVLLPDYQPEPTLLGIVSTSGLDASDRDNLVNIRNWPVYGMYQPDAVASFTAGDRTYLITANEGDARDYDGFAEEVRARSVRSSYPAAIQPVLNDNLQLGRLTVTRAPPGGDYSRPYVFGTRSFSIWDAASGDQVWDSGAELEARTAAAVPRNFNSNNDENTFDDRSDNKGPEPEGVAVGTVAGRSYAFVGLERIGGVMVYDVTDPAAPDFVDYVNPRSFDGEAVGPDSGPEVVRFIEAKDSPTGTPMLVVANEITGTVSLWRLTPSAP
;
A
#
# COMPACT_ATOMS: atom_id res chain seq x y z
N MET A 1 -4.32 -7.48 16.39
CA MET A 1 -4.69 -8.91 16.45
C MET A 1 -4.89 -9.39 15.03
N PRO A 2 -4.29 -10.50 14.56
CA PRO A 2 -4.55 -10.99 13.22
C PRO A 2 -5.59 -12.11 13.27
N LEU A 3 -6.71 -11.91 12.57
CA LEU A 3 -7.54 -12.96 12.00
C LEU A 3 -8.52 -12.27 11.04
N LEU A 4 -8.03 -11.93 9.84
CA LEU A 4 -8.91 -11.88 8.68
C LEU A 4 -9.35 -13.33 8.44
N VAL A 5 -10.54 -13.68 8.93
CA VAL A 5 -11.22 -14.88 8.47
C VAL A 5 -11.87 -14.50 7.15
N ALA A 6 -11.43 -15.15 6.07
CA ALA A 6 -12.03 -15.05 4.75
C ALA A 6 -13.53 -15.34 4.82
N ALA A 7 -14.31 -14.59 4.04
CA ALA A 7 -15.74 -14.81 3.88
C ALA A 7 -16.03 -16.28 3.51
N ALA A 8 -17.03 -16.88 4.16
CA ALA A 8 -17.48 -18.23 3.88
C ALA A 8 -18.15 -18.29 2.50
N GLY A 9 -17.40 -18.69 1.47
CA GLY A 9 -17.92 -18.67 0.11
C GLY A 9 -17.05 -19.23 -1.02
N ALA A 10 -16.00 -20.01 -0.77
CA ALA A 10 -15.35 -20.84 -1.79
C ALA A 10 -14.49 -21.90 -1.11
N GLN A 11 -14.32 -23.07 -1.73
CA GLN A 11 -13.37 -24.07 -1.28
C GLN A 11 -11.95 -23.52 -1.50
N ALA A 12 -11.38 -22.83 -0.51
CA ALA A 12 -10.07 -22.19 -0.60
C ALA A 12 -8.95 -23.24 -0.79
N LEU A 13 -7.82 -22.89 -1.39
CA LEU A 13 -6.63 -23.75 -1.41
C LEU A 13 -5.80 -23.50 -0.15
N SER A 14 -5.29 -24.55 0.49
CA SER A 14 -4.33 -24.42 1.59
C SER A 14 -2.94 -24.90 1.16
N LEU A 15 -1.92 -24.12 1.53
CA LEU A 15 -0.51 -24.41 1.32
C LEU A 15 0.10 -24.87 2.65
N GLU A 16 0.42 -26.16 2.75
CA GLU A 16 1.03 -26.73 3.96
C GLU A 16 2.54 -26.95 3.75
N PRO A 17 3.43 -26.43 4.60
CA PRO A 17 4.86 -26.71 4.48
C PRO A 17 5.12 -28.20 4.72
N LEU A 18 5.82 -28.85 3.79
CA LEU A 18 6.23 -30.25 3.91
C LEU A 18 7.64 -30.36 4.48
N GLY A 19 8.57 -29.58 3.95
CA GLY A 19 9.97 -29.60 4.31
C GLY A 19 10.80 -28.76 3.35
N ARG A 20 12.12 -28.81 3.52
CA ARG A 20 13.05 -27.97 2.79
C ARG A 20 14.38 -28.69 2.59
N TYR A 21 14.98 -28.45 1.44
CA TYR A 21 16.35 -28.84 1.14
C TYR A 21 17.25 -27.60 1.19
N ASP A 22 18.41 -27.75 1.81
CA ASP A 22 19.46 -26.73 1.86
C ASP A 22 20.67 -27.27 1.09
N THR A 23 21.14 -26.51 0.10
CA THR A 23 22.30 -26.88 -0.73
C THR A 23 23.59 -26.93 0.08
N GLY A 24 23.66 -26.22 1.21
CA GLY A 24 24.85 -26.05 2.04
C GLY A 24 25.99 -25.32 1.33
N LEU A 25 25.69 -24.62 0.23
CA LEU A 25 26.66 -23.89 -0.59
C LEU A 25 26.72 -22.40 -0.26
N ILE A 26 25.60 -21.81 0.14
CA ILE A 26 25.55 -20.41 0.53
C ILE A 26 26.12 -20.26 1.95
N GLN A 27 27.19 -19.48 2.07
CA GLN A 27 27.55 -18.88 3.36
C GLN A 27 26.85 -17.54 3.45
N ALA A 28 26.42 -17.14 4.66
CA ALA A 28 25.66 -15.89 4.87
C ALA A 28 26.28 -14.70 4.11
N GLY A 29 25.56 -14.20 3.09
CA GLY A 29 25.93 -13.05 2.28
C GLY A 29 26.93 -13.28 1.15
N GLN A 30 27.15 -14.52 0.68
CA GLN A 30 28.06 -14.83 -0.44
C GLN A 30 27.51 -15.96 -1.36
N GLY A 31 27.33 -15.62 -2.65
CA GLY A 31 27.05 -16.54 -3.75
C GLY A 31 25.57 -16.75 -4.07
N THR A 32 25.27 -17.38 -5.22
CA THR A 32 23.94 -17.85 -5.62
C THR A 32 23.92 -19.37 -5.75
N ALA A 33 22.86 -20.00 -5.24
CA ALA A 33 22.65 -21.43 -5.32
C ALA A 33 21.16 -21.73 -5.20
N GLY A 34 20.72 -22.88 -5.71
CA GLY A 34 19.33 -23.25 -5.64
C GLY A 34 18.37 -22.36 -6.44
N GLU A 35 18.88 -21.58 -7.40
CA GLU A 35 18.11 -20.67 -8.28
C GLU A 35 16.94 -21.38 -8.95
N THR A 36 17.16 -22.59 -9.47
CA THR A 36 16.10 -23.35 -10.12
C THR A 36 16.00 -24.77 -9.59
N ALA A 37 14.77 -25.28 -9.57
CA ALA A 37 14.50 -26.65 -9.13
C ALA A 37 13.46 -27.34 -10.00
N ALA A 38 13.65 -28.64 -10.24
CA ALA A 38 12.69 -29.50 -10.92
C ALA A 38 12.43 -30.76 -10.10
N LEU A 39 11.17 -31.18 -9.98
CA LEU A 39 10.78 -32.36 -9.21
C LEU A 39 10.00 -33.35 -10.08
N ARG A 40 10.30 -34.64 -9.94
CA ARG A 40 9.49 -35.72 -10.49
C ARG A 40 9.67 -37.01 -9.69
N GLY A 41 8.57 -37.55 -9.20
CA GLY A 41 8.56 -38.73 -8.34
C GLY A 41 9.28 -38.45 -7.03
N ASP A 42 10.24 -39.30 -6.67
CA ASP A 42 11.05 -39.20 -5.46
C ASP A 42 12.36 -38.41 -5.64
N ARG A 43 12.51 -37.67 -6.75
CA ARG A 43 13.72 -36.92 -7.07
C ARG A 43 13.44 -35.44 -7.27
N LEU A 44 14.20 -34.63 -6.55
CA LEU A 44 14.33 -33.18 -6.74
C LEU A 44 15.72 -32.91 -7.34
N TYR A 45 15.78 -32.05 -8.35
CA TYR A 45 17.00 -31.61 -9.02
C TYR A 45 17.14 -30.12 -8.78
N VAL A 46 18.29 -29.67 -8.27
CA VAL A 46 18.51 -28.28 -7.83
C VAL A 46 19.79 -27.76 -8.47
N THR A 47 19.74 -26.60 -9.12
CA THR A 47 20.91 -25.95 -9.74
C THR A 47 21.75 -25.24 -8.71
N ASN A 48 23.06 -25.21 -8.92
CA ASN A 48 23.98 -24.40 -8.13
C ASN A 48 24.89 -23.65 -9.11
N ALA A 49 24.60 -22.38 -9.37
CA ALA A 49 25.26 -21.58 -10.40
C ALA A 49 26.76 -21.46 -10.16
N ASP A 50 27.15 -20.91 -9.00
CA ASP A 50 28.55 -20.64 -8.65
C ASP A 50 29.41 -21.91 -8.47
N ASP A 51 28.82 -22.97 -7.92
CA ASP A 51 29.50 -24.28 -7.78
C ASP A 51 29.52 -25.07 -9.10
N VAL A 52 28.80 -24.59 -10.11
CA VAL A 52 28.64 -25.20 -11.43
C VAL A 52 28.25 -26.68 -11.31
N SER A 53 27.17 -26.94 -10.58
CA SER A 53 26.74 -28.30 -10.27
C SER A 53 25.22 -28.47 -10.24
N LEU A 54 24.78 -29.73 -10.26
CA LEU A 54 23.39 -30.12 -10.05
C LEU A 54 23.28 -31.06 -8.85
N ASP A 55 22.47 -30.68 -7.86
CA ASP A 55 22.10 -31.57 -6.77
C ASP A 55 20.94 -32.48 -7.17
N ILE A 56 21.06 -33.75 -6.80
CA ILE A 56 20.01 -34.76 -6.89
C ILE A 56 19.64 -35.15 -5.48
N VAL A 57 18.41 -34.84 -5.09
CA VAL A 57 17.92 -34.95 -3.73
C VAL A 57 16.81 -36.00 -3.70
N ASP A 58 16.85 -36.88 -2.70
CA ASP A 58 15.73 -37.77 -2.41
C ASP A 58 14.66 -37.01 -1.65
N VAL A 59 13.44 -37.04 -2.19
CA VAL A 59 12.24 -36.42 -1.60
C VAL A 59 11.12 -37.44 -1.45
N SER A 60 11.43 -38.74 -1.37
CA SER A 60 10.45 -39.78 -1.08
C SER A 60 9.73 -39.53 0.25
N ASN A 61 10.45 -38.94 1.22
CA ASN A 61 9.89 -38.27 2.38
C ASN A 61 10.20 -36.75 2.29
N PRO A 62 9.27 -35.91 1.80
CA PRO A 62 9.53 -34.48 1.60
C PRO A 62 9.76 -33.71 2.91
N ALA A 63 9.45 -34.29 4.08
CA ALA A 63 9.77 -33.72 5.38
C ALA A 63 11.24 -33.89 5.80
N GLN A 64 11.99 -34.77 5.12
CA GLN A 64 13.41 -34.99 5.35
C GLN A 64 14.15 -35.17 4.02
N PRO A 65 14.22 -34.13 3.17
CA PRO A 65 15.02 -34.20 1.95
C PRO A 65 16.49 -34.46 2.29
N TYR A 66 17.17 -35.28 1.49
CA TYR A 66 18.61 -35.47 1.64
C TYR A 66 19.31 -35.63 0.29
N LEU A 67 20.51 -35.07 0.20
CA LEU A 67 21.35 -35.11 -1.00
C LEU A 67 21.77 -36.55 -1.29
N LEU A 68 21.41 -37.06 -2.48
CA LEU A 68 21.91 -38.32 -3.00
C LEU A 68 23.26 -38.14 -3.70
N ARG A 69 23.36 -37.08 -4.50
CA ARG A 69 24.52 -36.81 -5.34
C ARG A 69 24.55 -35.35 -5.80
N ARG A 70 25.71 -34.73 -5.67
CA ARG A 70 26.08 -33.52 -6.40
C ARG A 70 26.81 -33.90 -7.68
N VAL A 71 26.30 -33.47 -8.83
CA VAL A 71 26.87 -33.76 -10.15
C VAL A 71 27.71 -32.55 -10.59
N PRO A 72 29.04 -32.67 -10.69
CA PRO A 72 29.88 -31.57 -11.15
C PRO A 72 29.67 -31.34 -12.65
N LEU A 73 29.45 -30.08 -13.04
CA LEU A 73 29.19 -29.67 -14.42
C LEU A 73 30.21 -28.66 -14.96
N ALA A 74 31.21 -28.25 -14.19
CA ALA A 74 32.31 -27.37 -14.62
C ALA A 74 33.08 -27.84 -15.87
N ALA A 75 32.97 -29.11 -16.26
CA ALA A 75 33.54 -29.61 -17.52
C ALA A 75 32.76 -29.15 -18.77
N TYR A 76 31.57 -28.55 -18.59
CA TYR A 76 30.64 -28.18 -19.64
C TYR A 76 30.41 -26.67 -19.75
N GLY A 77 30.89 -25.88 -18.79
CA GLY A 77 30.70 -24.43 -18.78
C GLY A 77 31.11 -23.77 -17.46
N GLY A 78 30.68 -22.52 -17.27
CA GLY A 78 31.06 -21.66 -16.15
C GLY A 78 29.96 -21.37 -15.13
N SER A 79 28.68 -21.57 -15.47
CA SER A 79 27.54 -21.42 -14.55
C SER A 79 26.40 -22.35 -14.96
N VAL A 80 25.57 -22.76 -14.00
CA VAL A 80 24.35 -23.56 -14.21
C VAL A 80 23.14 -22.70 -13.90
N THR A 81 22.34 -22.40 -14.92
CA THR A 81 21.18 -21.49 -14.84
C THR A 81 19.89 -22.28 -14.57
N SER A 82 19.51 -23.20 -15.47
CA SER A 82 18.21 -23.87 -15.38
C SER A 82 18.24 -25.40 -15.44
N VAL A 83 17.27 -26.04 -14.78
CA VAL A 83 17.00 -27.48 -14.86
C VAL A 83 15.54 -27.80 -15.23
N ALA A 84 15.36 -28.86 -16.03
CA ALA A 84 14.04 -29.45 -16.31
C ALA A 84 14.09 -30.98 -16.31
N VAL A 85 12.96 -31.60 -15.97
CA VAL A 85 12.76 -33.06 -16.02
C VAL A 85 11.58 -33.42 -16.92
N SER A 86 11.81 -34.27 -17.91
CA SER A 86 10.77 -34.65 -18.88
C SER A 86 9.80 -35.69 -18.35
N SER A 87 8.68 -35.87 -19.06
CA SER A 87 7.73 -36.98 -18.85
C SER A 87 8.32 -38.39 -19.05
N LYS A 88 9.58 -38.48 -19.50
CA LYS A 88 10.35 -39.72 -19.71
C LYS A 88 11.55 -39.86 -18.76
N ASN A 89 11.60 -39.07 -17.68
CA ASN A 89 12.69 -39.06 -16.70
C ASN A 89 14.06 -38.72 -17.32
N LEU A 90 14.08 -37.86 -18.34
CA LEU A 90 15.29 -37.27 -18.88
C LEU A 90 15.49 -35.90 -18.20
N ILE A 91 16.69 -35.65 -17.68
CA ILE A 91 17.05 -34.38 -17.04
C ILE A 91 17.85 -33.57 -18.05
N ALA A 92 17.51 -32.30 -18.20
CA ALA A 92 18.25 -31.33 -18.98
C ALA A 92 18.70 -30.19 -18.05
N VAL A 93 19.97 -29.82 -18.15
CA VAL A 93 20.56 -28.73 -17.38
C VAL A 93 21.19 -27.75 -18.37
N ALA A 94 20.80 -26.48 -18.33
CA ALA A 94 21.49 -25.42 -19.04
C ALA A 94 22.78 -25.04 -18.30
N VAL A 95 23.85 -24.88 -19.07
CA VAL A 95 25.16 -24.52 -18.56
C VAL A 95 25.74 -23.44 -19.47
N ALA A 96 25.90 -22.24 -18.93
CA ALA A 96 26.52 -21.12 -19.62
C ALA A 96 28.00 -21.39 -19.90
N ALA A 97 28.53 -20.86 -21.01
CA ALA A 97 29.95 -20.94 -21.28
C ALA A 97 30.77 -20.12 -20.25
N VAL A 98 32.07 -20.40 -20.14
CA VAL A 98 32.95 -19.65 -19.23
C VAL A 98 33.04 -18.19 -19.63
N THR A 99 33.07 -17.91 -20.94
CA THR A 99 32.79 -16.57 -21.48
C THR A 99 31.29 -16.52 -21.72
N LYS A 100 30.53 -15.63 -21.04
CA LYS A 100 29.05 -15.62 -21.15
C LYS A 100 28.54 -15.41 -22.59
N THR A 101 29.31 -14.68 -23.40
CA THR A 101 28.99 -14.37 -24.79
C THR A 101 29.29 -15.52 -25.77
N ASP A 102 29.97 -16.58 -25.33
CA ASP A 102 30.19 -17.78 -26.14
C ASP A 102 28.96 -18.72 -26.09
N PRO A 103 28.74 -19.54 -27.14
CA PRO A 103 27.71 -20.58 -27.12
C PRO A 103 27.79 -21.51 -25.90
N GLY A 104 26.69 -21.61 -25.14
CA GLY A 104 26.58 -22.48 -23.98
C GLY A 104 26.22 -23.93 -24.34
N SER A 105 25.85 -24.71 -23.32
CA SER A 105 25.48 -26.11 -23.51
C SER A 105 24.28 -26.54 -22.70
N VAL A 106 23.55 -27.54 -23.21
CA VAL A 106 22.62 -28.34 -22.42
C VAL A 106 23.23 -29.70 -22.14
N VAL A 107 23.28 -30.07 -20.86
CA VAL A 107 23.77 -31.38 -20.39
C VAL A 107 22.57 -32.27 -20.07
N PHE A 108 22.49 -33.43 -20.73
CA PHE A 108 21.41 -34.40 -20.54
C PHE A 108 21.86 -35.53 -19.61
N LEU A 109 21.09 -35.76 -18.54
CA LEU A 109 21.43 -36.75 -17.51
C LEU A 109 20.33 -37.81 -17.32
N THR A 110 20.75 -38.98 -16.85
CA THR A 110 19.85 -39.96 -16.22
C THR A 110 19.38 -39.43 -14.85
N PRO A 111 18.30 -39.99 -14.28
CA PRO A 111 17.88 -39.67 -12.90
C PRO A 111 18.93 -39.91 -11.81
N ALA A 112 19.95 -40.73 -12.10
CA ALA A 112 21.07 -40.99 -11.18
C ALA A 112 22.25 -40.02 -11.36
N GLY A 113 22.12 -39.00 -12.23
CA GLY A 113 23.17 -38.01 -12.49
C GLY A 113 24.26 -38.46 -13.44
N GLN A 114 24.06 -39.55 -14.19
CA GLN A 114 24.97 -39.92 -15.26
C GLN A 114 24.70 -39.06 -16.49
N VAL A 115 25.69 -38.29 -16.94
CA VAL A 115 25.65 -37.56 -18.21
C VAL A 115 25.58 -38.56 -19.38
N ILE A 116 24.61 -38.36 -20.27
CA ILE A 116 24.36 -39.22 -21.43
C ILE A 116 24.74 -38.51 -22.74
N ARG A 117 24.39 -37.23 -22.84
CA ARG A 117 24.59 -36.39 -24.03
C ARG A 117 24.77 -34.93 -23.64
N THR A 118 25.33 -34.16 -24.57
CA THR A 118 25.34 -32.70 -24.53
C THR A 118 24.88 -32.15 -25.88
N ALA A 119 24.40 -30.92 -25.88
CA ALA A 119 24.10 -30.14 -27.08
C ALA A 119 24.63 -28.72 -26.90
N THR A 120 25.30 -28.18 -27.91
CA THR A 120 25.67 -26.75 -27.96
C THR A 120 24.45 -25.93 -28.37
N VAL A 121 24.19 -24.84 -27.65
CA VAL A 121 23.04 -23.94 -27.84
C VAL A 121 23.53 -22.49 -28.01
N GLY A 122 22.66 -21.49 -27.88
CA GLY A 122 23.03 -20.08 -28.00
C GLY A 122 23.90 -19.59 -26.83
N ALA A 123 24.29 -18.32 -26.88
CA ALA A 123 25.03 -17.67 -25.78
C ALA A 123 24.11 -17.47 -24.57
N LEU A 124 24.66 -17.65 -23.36
CA LEU A 124 23.94 -17.59 -22.09
C LEU A 124 22.58 -18.32 -22.11
N PRO A 125 22.57 -19.68 -22.20
CA PRO A 125 21.34 -20.44 -22.09
C PRO A 125 20.78 -20.27 -20.68
N ASP A 126 19.64 -19.63 -20.58
CA ASP A 126 19.06 -19.28 -19.30
C ASP A 126 18.01 -20.31 -18.90
N MET A 127 16.80 -20.24 -19.47
CA MET A 127 15.72 -21.18 -19.16
C MET A 127 15.67 -22.42 -20.05
N VAL A 128 15.38 -23.60 -19.47
CA VAL A 128 15.07 -24.84 -20.21
C VAL A 128 13.70 -25.41 -19.89
N THR A 129 12.97 -25.86 -20.92
CA THR A 129 11.67 -26.52 -20.75
C THR A 129 11.40 -27.58 -21.82
N PHE A 130 10.72 -28.67 -21.42
CA PHE A 130 10.34 -29.74 -22.34
C PHE A 130 8.95 -29.50 -22.92
N THR A 131 8.74 -29.89 -24.18
CA THR A 131 7.37 -30.02 -24.71
C THR A 131 6.56 -31.02 -23.86
N PRO A 132 5.22 -30.87 -23.75
CA PRO A 132 4.39 -31.76 -22.93
C PRO A 132 4.57 -33.26 -23.23
N ASP A 133 4.84 -33.61 -24.49
CA ASP A 133 5.08 -34.99 -24.92
C ASP A 133 6.51 -35.51 -24.62
N GLY A 134 7.38 -34.67 -24.07
CA GLY A 134 8.77 -34.94 -23.70
C GLY A 134 9.70 -35.16 -24.88
N LYS A 135 9.28 -34.88 -26.13
CA LYS A 135 10.08 -35.19 -27.33
C LYS A 135 11.06 -34.09 -27.73
N ARG A 136 10.81 -32.85 -27.33
CA ARG A 136 11.68 -31.71 -27.60
C ARG A 136 11.99 -30.94 -26.33
N LEU A 137 13.15 -30.30 -26.30
CA LEU A 137 13.55 -29.32 -25.30
C LEU A 137 13.67 -27.96 -26.01
N LEU A 138 13.17 -26.91 -25.37
CA LEU A 138 13.40 -25.53 -25.75
C LEU A 138 14.36 -24.90 -24.73
N VAL A 139 15.21 -23.99 -25.22
CA VAL A 139 16.21 -23.28 -24.43
C VAL A 139 16.16 -21.82 -24.84
N ALA A 140 15.83 -20.94 -23.91
CA ALA A 140 16.03 -19.50 -24.08
C ALA A 140 17.52 -19.21 -23.92
N ASN A 141 18.07 -18.42 -24.83
CA ASN A 141 19.48 -18.05 -24.82
C ASN A 141 19.47 -16.52 -24.91
N GLU A 142 19.68 -15.87 -23.78
CA GLU A 142 19.52 -14.42 -23.63
C GLU A 142 20.41 -13.69 -24.61
N GLY A 143 21.68 -14.11 -24.70
CA GLY A 143 22.63 -13.45 -25.58
C GLY A 143 23.07 -12.08 -25.07
N GLU A 144 23.10 -11.86 -23.76
CA GLU A 144 23.58 -10.62 -23.16
C GLU A 144 24.96 -10.17 -23.66
N PRO A 145 25.20 -8.86 -23.81
CA PRO A 145 26.52 -8.33 -24.09
C PRO A 145 27.46 -8.44 -22.88
N ASP A 146 28.77 -8.54 -23.14
CA ASP A 146 29.78 -8.38 -22.08
C ASP A 146 29.97 -6.91 -21.66
N CYS A 147 29.81 -5.99 -22.61
CA CYS A 147 29.85 -4.55 -22.44
C CYS A 147 29.29 -3.85 -23.70
N TYR A 148 29.22 -2.52 -23.69
CA TYR A 148 28.96 -1.71 -24.87
C TYR A 148 30.18 -0.86 -25.26
N GLY A 149 30.58 -0.96 -26.52
CA GLY A 149 31.65 -0.15 -27.10
C GLY A 149 32.69 -0.95 -27.89
N ALA A 150 33.83 -0.32 -28.15
CA ALA A 150 34.87 -0.92 -28.98
C ALA A 150 35.56 -2.09 -28.24
N GLY A 151 35.47 -3.28 -28.82
CA GLY A 151 36.07 -4.50 -28.26
C GLY A 151 35.11 -5.36 -27.45
N CYS A 152 33.86 -4.91 -27.27
CA CYS A 152 32.80 -5.69 -26.65
C CYS A 152 32.18 -6.69 -27.63
N THR A 153 31.61 -7.76 -27.09
CA THR A 153 30.86 -8.79 -27.80
C THR A 153 29.42 -8.75 -27.35
N ASP A 154 28.53 -8.58 -28.31
CA ASP A 154 27.07 -8.53 -28.14
C ASP A 154 26.47 -9.62 -29.03
N PRO A 155 26.23 -10.84 -28.51
CA PRO A 155 25.64 -11.92 -29.27
C PRO A 155 24.18 -11.64 -29.67
N GLU A 156 23.65 -12.39 -30.63
CA GLU A 156 22.20 -12.36 -30.88
C GLU A 156 21.48 -13.25 -29.87
N GLY A 157 20.41 -12.75 -29.25
CA GLY A 157 19.48 -13.56 -28.48
C GLY A 157 18.79 -14.59 -29.38
N THR A 158 18.58 -15.81 -28.88
CA THR A 158 18.01 -16.91 -29.68
C THR A 158 17.22 -17.90 -28.85
N VAL A 159 16.42 -18.75 -29.51
CA VAL A 159 15.82 -19.94 -28.87
C VAL A 159 16.31 -21.21 -29.55
N SER A 160 16.81 -22.17 -28.77
CA SER A 160 17.28 -23.45 -29.27
C SER A 160 16.23 -24.54 -29.09
N ILE A 161 15.89 -25.27 -30.16
CA ILE A 161 14.95 -26.40 -30.14
C ILE A 161 15.71 -27.70 -30.39
N ILE A 162 15.71 -28.58 -29.41
CA ILE A 162 16.47 -29.84 -29.42
C ILE A 162 15.49 -31.01 -29.49
N ARG A 163 15.63 -31.88 -30.50
CA ARG A 163 14.89 -33.15 -30.51
C ARG A 163 15.62 -34.17 -29.64
N VAL A 164 14.95 -34.64 -28.58
CA VAL A 164 15.54 -35.52 -27.56
C VAL A 164 14.97 -36.94 -27.54
N VAL A 165 13.88 -37.21 -28.27
CA VAL A 165 13.30 -38.55 -28.40
C VAL A 165 13.15 -38.97 -29.87
N PRO A 166 13.82 -40.05 -30.33
CA PRO A 166 14.87 -40.78 -29.61
C PRO A 166 16.13 -39.92 -29.43
N MET A 167 16.91 -40.18 -28.38
CA MET A 167 18.15 -39.46 -28.12
C MET A 167 19.25 -39.94 -29.07
N LEU A 168 19.51 -39.16 -30.13
CA LEU A 168 20.46 -39.49 -31.18
C LEU A 168 21.92 -39.37 -30.69
N PRO A 169 22.90 -40.00 -31.37
CA PRO A 169 24.32 -39.84 -31.06
C PRO A 169 24.80 -38.38 -31.17
N GLN A 170 24.26 -37.64 -32.13
CA GLN A 170 24.38 -36.18 -32.26
C GLN A 170 22.98 -35.60 -32.18
N LEU A 171 22.76 -34.68 -31.25
CA LEU A 171 21.46 -34.05 -31.07
C LEU A 171 21.29 -32.94 -32.12
N PRO A 172 20.24 -33.00 -32.96
CA PRO A 172 19.95 -31.92 -33.88
C PRO A 172 19.36 -30.74 -33.08
N VAL A 173 20.09 -29.62 -33.08
CA VAL A 173 19.67 -28.34 -32.52
C VAL A 173 19.19 -27.46 -33.66
N GLN A 174 17.99 -26.89 -33.53
CA GLN A 174 17.47 -25.87 -34.43
C GLN A 174 17.49 -24.53 -33.70
N THR A 175 18.17 -23.54 -34.26
CA THR A 175 18.19 -22.18 -33.72
C THR A 175 17.03 -21.40 -34.32
N VAL A 176 16.23 -20.78 -33.46
CA VAL A 176 15.25 -19.75 -33.80
C VAL A 176 15.95 -18.40 -33.64
N ASP A 177 16.19 -17.74 -34.76
CA ASP A 177 16.77 -16.39 -34.83
C ASP A 177 15.69 -15.31 -34.80
N PHE A 178 16.05 -14.13 -34.27
CA PHE A 178 15.24 -12.90 -34.33
C PHE A 178 15.66 -11.99 -35.48
N GLY A 179 16.63 -12.41 -36.30
CA GLY A 179 17.15 -11.68 -37.44
C GLY A 179 16.07 -11.40 -38.48
N GLY A 180 15.83 -10.11 -38.76
CA GLY A 180 14.84 -9.69 -39.76
C GLY A 180 13.37 -9.86 -39.33
N VAL A 181 13.12 -10.17 -38.05
CA VAL A 181 11.78 -10.10 -37.45
C VAL A 181 11.42 -8.62 -37.24
N ALA A 182 10.18 -8.25 -37.59
CA ALA A 182 9.70 -6.89 -37.39
C ALA A 182 9.43 -6.64 -35.90
N MET A 183 10.01 -5.58 -35.35
CA MET A 183 9.70 -5.11 -34.00
C MET A 183 8.52 -4.13 -34.08
N PRO A 184 7.36 -4.45 -33.50
CA PRO A 184 6.25 -3.50 -33.47
C PRO A 184 6.53 -2.33 -32.52
N ASP A 185 5.76 -1.25 -32.69
CA ASP A 185 5.81 -0.10 -31.78
C ASP A 185 5.54 -0.55 -30.33
N GLY A 186 6.31 0.03 -29.39
CA GLY A 186 6.25 -0.31 -27.97
C GLY A 186 7.29 -1.34 -27.51
N VAL A 187 7.86 -2.13 -28.44
CA VAL A 187 9.04 -2.96 -28.13
C VAL A 187 10.25 -2.06 -27.98
N ARG A 188 10.96 -2.18 -26.86
CA ARG A 188 12.11 -1.33 -26.56
C ARG A 188 13.35 -1.92 -27.22
N ILE A 189 14.04 -1.11 -28.03
CA ILE A 189 15.33 -1.44 -28.65
C ILE A 189 16.26 -0.25 -28.41
N PHE A 190 17.23 -0.40 -27.51
CA PHE A 190 17.93 0.75 -26.93
C PHE A 190 19.38 0.48 -26.49
N GLY A 191 19.86 -0.75 -26.61
CA GLY A 191 21.27 -1.13 -26.44
C GLY A 191 22.18 -0.33 -27.38
N PRO A 192 23.23 0.33 -26.87
CA PRO A 192 24.10 1.16 -27.70
C PRO A 192 24.79 0.41 -28.85
N GLY A 193 24.32 0.68 -30.07
CA GLY A 193 24.91 0.10 -31.29
C GLY A 193 24.48 -1.33 -31.59
N ALA A 194 23.58 -1.89 -30.79
CA ALA A 194 23.00 -3.21 -31.00
C ALA A 194 22.06 -3.22 -32.22
N THR A 195 22.02 -4.33 -32.94
CA THR A 195 20.91 -4.63 -33.86
C THR A 195 19.70 -5.13 -33.06
N PRO A 196 18.47 -5.08 -33.61
CA PRO A 196 17.31 -5.62 -32.89
C PRO A 196 17.43 -7.10 -32.47
N ALA A 197 18.22 -7.91 -33.18
CA ALA A 197 18.44 -9.31 -32.82
C ALA A 197 19.46 -9.50 -31.69
N GLN A 198 20.38 -8.54 -31.52
CA GLN A 198 21.29 -8.47 -30.37
C GLN A 198 20.59 -7.83 -29.16
N ASP A 199 19.68 -6.90 -29.42
CA ASP A 199 18.98 -6.19 -28.36
C ASP A 199 17.90 -7.05 -27.68
N VAL A 200 17.34 -8.05 -28.36
CA VAL A 200 16.37 -8.95 -27.73
C VAL A 200 17.07 -10.01 -26.88
N GLU A 201 16.71 -10.09 -25.61
CA GLU A 201 17.24 -11.05 -24.63
C GLU A 201 16.11 -12.01 -24.21
N PRO A 202 16.00 -13.22 -24.82
CA PRO A 202 14.99 -14.20 -24.44
C PRO A 202 15.35 -14.92 -23.14
N GLU A 203 14.40 -14.96 -22.21
CA GLU A 203 14.66 -15.38 -20.81
C GLU A 203 13.77 -16.59 -20.41
N TYR A 204 12.48 -16.41 -20.16
CA TYR A 204 11.57 -17.53 -19.81
C TYR A 204 10.73 -18.03 -20.98
N ILE A 205 10.46 -19.35 -20.98
CA ILE A 205 9.63 -20.01 -21.99
C ILE A 205 8.45 -20.74 -21.35
N THR A 206 7.23 -20.44 -21.81
CA THR A 206 6.07 -21.33 -21.61
C THR A 206 5.62 -21.96 -22.92
N ILE A 207 5.13 -23.21 -22.84
CA ILE A 207 4.67 -23.97 -24.00
C ILE A 207 3.18 -24.22 -23.85
N ASP A 208 2.44 -23.99 -24.94
CA ASP A 208 1.01 -24.23 -24.96
C ASP A 208 0.68 -25.73 -24.73
N PRO A 209 -0.51 -26.07 -24.21
CA PRO A 209 -0.85 -27.46 -23.91
C PRO A 209 -0.79 -28.41 -25.12
N THR A 210 -0.89 -27.88 -26.34
CA THR A 210 -0.78 -28.69 -27.57
C THR A 210 0.68 -29.03 -27.93
N GLY A 211 1.65 -28.30 -27.37
CA GLY A 211 3.07 -28.43 -27.69
C GLY A 211 3.44 -27.92 -29.08
N ALA A 212 2.59 -27.09 -29.69
CA ALA A 212 2.81 -26.52 -31.02
C ALA A 212 3.48 -25.14 -30.96
N ARG A 213 3.19 -24.38 -29.89
CA ARG A 213 3.62 -22.99 -29.74
C ARG A 213 4.34 -22.77 -28.42
N ALA A 214 5.35 -21.92 -28.46
CA ALA A 214 6.01 -21.41 -27.27
C ALA A 214 5.86 -19.90 -27.21
N PHE A 215 5.77 -19.37 -25.99
CA PHE A 215 5.79 -17.95 -25.70
C PHE A 215 7.03 -17.66 -24.86
N VAL A 216 7.77 -16.62 -25.23
CA VAL A 216 9.08 -16.30 -24.68
C VAL A 216 9.09 -14.86 -24.22
N THR A 217 9.48 -14.61 -22.97
CA THR A 217 9.64 -13.25 -22.45
C THR A 217 10.87 -12.60 -23.09
N LEU A 218 10.76 -11.30 -23.34
CA LEU A 218 11.82 -10.40 -23.79
C LEU A 218 11.79 -9.21 -22.84
N GLN A 219 12.31 -9.41 -21.63
CA GLN A 219 12.04 -8.60 -20.45
C GLN A 219 12.43 -7.13 -20.63
N GLU A 220 13.70 -6.87 -20.96
CA GLU A 220 14.28 -5.53 -21.16
C GLU A 220 13.53 -4.81 -22.29
N ASN A 221 13.06 -5.58 -23.27
CA ASN A 221 12.33 -5.08 -24.43
C ASN A 221 10.83 -4.83 -24.16
N ASN A 222 10.33 -5.19 -22.96
CA ASN A 222 8.93 -5.10 -22.55
C ASN A 222 7.98 -5.83 -23.53
N ALA A 223 8.35 -7.05 -23.91
CA ALA A 223 7.69 -7.79 -24.98
C ALA A 223 7.59 -9.31 -24.73
N ILE A 224 6.75 -9.97 -25.52
CA ILE A 224 6.66 -11.44 -25.61
C ILE A 224 6.76 -11.86 -27.08
N ALA A 225 7.60 -12.86 -27.35
CA ALA A 225 7.71 -13.51 -28.65
C ALA A 225 6.89 -14.81 -28.69
N GLU A 226 6.24 -15.08 -29.83
CA GLU A 226 5.57 -16.34 -30.12
C GLU A 226 6.40 -17.16 -31.13
N ILE A 227 6.61 -18.44 -30.84
CA ILE A 227 7.43 -19.35 -31.64
C ILE A 227 6.59 -20.55 -32.08
N ASP A 228 6.58 -20.83 -33.39
CA ASP A 228 6.12 -22.12 -33.91
C ASP A 228 7.23 -23.17 -33.72
N ILE A 229 6.99 -24.10 -32.80
CA ILE A 229 7.97 -25.12 -32.39
C ILE A 229 8.31 -26.05 -33.56
N ARG A 230 7.37 -26.29 -34.47
CA ARG A 230 7.54 -27.25 -35.56
C ARG A 230 8.48 -26.71 -36.64
N THR A 231 8.34 -25.43 -36.98
CA THR A 231 9.08 -24.74 -38.05
C THR A 231 10.31 -24.03 -37.53
N ALA A 232 10.46 -23.89 -36.20
CA ALA A 232 11.55 -23.18 -35.54
C ALA A 232 11.65 -21.73 -36.03
N ARG A 233 10.53 -21.00 -35.94
CA ARG A 233 10.42 -19.60 -36.38
C ARG A 233 9.63 -18.77 -35.38
N VAL A 234 10.05 -17.53 -35.19
CA VAL A 234 9.24 -16.49 -34.56
C VAL A 234 8.04 -16.20 -35.47
N THR A 235 6.84 -16.35 -34.95
CA THR A 235 5.58 -16.06 -35.66
C THR A 235 5.02 -14.68 -35.35
N GLY A 236 5.44 -14.09 -34.23
CA GLY A 236 5.08 -12.73 -33.85
C GLY A 236 5.86 -12.27 -32.61
N ILE A 237 5.96 -10.95 -32.45
CA ILE A 237 6.40 -10.28 -31.23
C ILE A 237 5.30 -9.30 -30.87
N ARG A 238 4.99 -9.17 -29.58
CA ARG A 238 4.04 -8.18 -29.07
C ARG A 238 4.68 -7.35 -27.98
N ALA A 239 4.49 -6.03 -28.04
CA ALA A 239 4.76 -5.16 -26.91
C ALA A 239 3.67 -5.33 -25.85
N LEU A 240 4.03 -5.17 -24.58
CA LEU A 240 3.09 -5.30 -23.46
C LEU A 240 2.41 -3.98 -23.08
N GLY A 241 2.84 -2.86 -23.67
CA GLY A 241 2.36 -1.54 -23.30
C GLY A 241 2.88 -1.08 -21.95
N PHE A 242 2.18 -0.14 -21.32
CA PHE A 242 2.60 0.48 -20.06
C PHE A 242 1.42 0.59 -19.10
N LYS A 243 1.70 0.45 -17.80
CA LYS A 243 0.76 0.74 -16.73
C LYS A 243 0.83 2.22 -16.38
N ASP A 244 -0.32 2.89 -16.32
CA ASP A 244 -0.40 4.25 -15.82
C ASP A 244 -0.56 4.23 -14.29
N PHE A 245 0.38 4.83 -13.55
CA PHE A 245 0.29 4.97 -12.10
C PHE A 245 -0.34 6.30 -11.65
N ASP A 246 -0.81 7.15 -12.58
CA ASP A 246 -1.50 8.43 -12.32
C ASP A 246 -2.99 8.46 -12.70
N PRO A 247 -3.75 7.34 -12.69
CA PRO A 247 -5.20 7.51 -12.80
C PRO A 247 -5.67 8.36 -11.62
N ALA A 248 -6.65 9.24 -11.84
CA ALA A 248 -7.18 10.04 -10.74
C ALA A 248 -7.69 9.11 -9.62
N PRO A 249 -7.44 9.43 -8.33
CA PRO A 249 -8.10 8.75 -7.23
C PRO A 249 -9.61 8.75 -7.44
N VAL A 250 -10.25 7.64 -7.10
CA VAL A 250 -11.70 7.46 -7.30
C VAL A 250 -12.40 7.66 -5.97
N VAL A 251 -13.42 8.51 -5.94
CA VAL A 251 -14.31 8.65 -4.78
C VAL A 251 -15.71 8.16 -5.11
N GLU A 252 -16.20 7.23 -4.30
CA GLU A 252 -17.61 6.83 -4.27
C GLU A 252 -18.27 7.44 -3.04
N SER A 253 -19.26 8.32 -3.25
CA SER A 253 -19.98 9.00 -2.17
C SER A 253 -21.34 8.34 -1.92
N PHE A 254 -21.62 8.04 -0.66
CA PHE A 254 -22.85 7.38 -0.22
C PHE A 254 -23.58 8.26 0.82
N GLU A 255 -24.82 8.65 0.52
CA GLU A 255 -25.63 9.44 1.46
C GLU A 255 -26.12 8.58 2.63
N VAL A 256 -25.93 9.06 3.86
CA VAL A 256 -26.49 8.44 5.06
C VAL A 256 -27.95 8.90 5.20
N THR A 257 -28.87 8.06 4.74
CA THR A 257 -30.31 8.37 4.76
C THR A 257 -31.01 7.78 5.99
N GLY A 258 -32.22 8.25 6.28
CA GLY A 258 -33.06 7.67 7.34
C GLY A 258 -32.57 7.95 8.77
N LEU A 259 -31.80 9.03 8.97
CA LEU A 259 -31.25 9.43 10.26
C LEU A 259 -32.35 9.54 11.35
N PRO A 260 -32.20 8.87 12.51
CA PRO A 260 -33.20 8.90 13.58
C PRO A 260 -33.40 10.30 14.19
N GLY A 261 -34.60 10.58 14.70
CA GLY A 261 -34.86 11.80 15.49
C GLY A 261 -34.11 11.80 16.81
N ILE A 262 -33.50 12.93 17.18
CA ILE A 262 -32.74 13.11 18.44
C ILE A 262 -33.46 13.96 19.49
N GLY A 263 -34.56 14.62 19.10
CA GLY A 263 -35.35 15.44 20.01
C GLY A 263 -36.14 16.51 19.27
N ALA A 264 -36.73 17.42 20.04
CA ALA A 264 -37.35 18.63 19.52
C ALA A 264 -37.01 19.82 20.41
N THR A 265 -36.91 21.01 19.83
CA THR A 265 -36.71 22.25 20.57
C THR A 265 -37.85 22.49 21.57
N ALA A 266 -37.67 23.42 22.51
CA ALA A 266 -38.75 23.81 23.45
C ALA A 266 -40.04 24.27 22.73
N ALA A 267 -39.92 24.79 21.50
CA ALA A 267 -41.04 25.19 20.66
C ALA A 267 -41.61 24.04 19.79
N GLY A 268 -41.07 22.82 19.90
CA GLY A 268 -41.57 21.62 19.23
C GLY A 268 -41.01 21.36 17.83
N GLN A 269 -39.90 21.99 17.44
CA GLN A 269 -39.26 21.74 16.15
C GLN A 269 -38.35 20.51 16.24
N ALA A 270 -38.67 19.47 15.47
CA ALA A 270 -37.92 18.21 15.48
C ALA A 270 -36.52 18.37 14.86
N LEU A 271 -35.56 17.61 15.40
CA LEU A 271 -34.19 17.54 14.92
C LEU A 271 -33.79 16.07 14.73
N SER A 272 -33.02 15.81 13.69
CA SER A 272 -32.49 14.49 13.35
C SER A 272 -31.05 14.36 13.79
N LEU A 273 -30.59 13.11 13.89
CA LEU A 273 -29.19 12.76 14.05
C LEU A 273 -28.38 13.37 12.89
N GLY A 274 -27.15 13.77 13.18
CA GLY A 274 -26.20 14.42 12.28
C GLY A 274 -25.02 14.87 13.13
N GLY A 275 -24.29 15.89 12.69
CA GLY A 275 -23.18 16.40 13.50
C GLY A 275 -21.98 15.45 13.51
N PHE A 276 -21.76 14.68 12.43
CA PHE A 276 -20.82 13.56 12.47
C PHE A 276 -19.39 14.05 12.33
N SER A 277 -18.65 13.92 13.44
CA SER A 277 -17.22 14.15 13.51
C SER A 277 -16.51 12.83 13.83
N GLY A 278 -15.27 12.68 13.37
CA GLY A 278 -14.45 11.48 13.49
C GLY A 278 -14.94 10.26 12.68
N LEU A 279 -14.02 9.42 12.22
CA LEU A 279 -14.36 8.14 11.60
C LEU A 279 -13.34 7.04 11.92
N PHE A 280 -13.84 5.88 12.34
CA PHE A 280 -13.01 4.70 12.61
C PHE A 280 -13.56 3.48 11.86
N TYR A 281 -12.68 2.68 11.26
CA TYR A 281 -13.06 1.46 10.54
C TYR A 281 -12.99 0.22 11.45
N GLU A 282 -14.12 -0.47 11.66
CA GLU A 282 -14.25 -1.66 12.51
C GLU A 282 -14.12 -2.99 11.72
N GLY A 283 -13.69 -2.94 10.46
CA GLY A 283 -13.58 -4.12 9.58
C GLY A 283 -14.84 -4.37 8.75
N LYS A 284 -14.98 -5.61 8.26
CA LYS A 284 -16.12 -6.03 7.42
C LYS A 284 -17.08 -6.95 8.18
N THR A 285 -18.33 -7.02 7.73
CA THR A 285 -19.26 -8.11 8.07
C THR A 285 -18.96 -9.36 7.25
N ASP A 286 -19.56 -10.50 7.61
CA ASP A 286 -19.38 -11.78 6.89
C ASP A 286 -19.85 -11.69 5.42
N ASP A 287 -20.85 -10.84 5.12
CA ASP A 287 -21.36 -10.55 3.78
C ASP A 287 -20.62 -9.39 3.08
N GLY A 288 -19.52 -8.89 3.66
CA GLY A 288 -18.59 -7.96 3.01
C GLY A 288 -18.91 -6.48 3.16
N LYS A 289 -19.93 -6.10 3.95
CA LYS A 289 -20.24 -4.70 4.24
C LYS A 289 -19.14 -4.07 5.09
N LEU A 290 -18.84 -2.80 4.84
CA LEU A 290 -17.86 -2.05 5.62
C LEU A 290 -18.51 -1.52 6.91
N LYS A 291 -17.86 -1.68 8.05
CA LYS A 291 -18.35 -1.19 9.35
C LYS A 291 -17.53 0.02 9.81
N PHE A 292 -18.21 1.06 10.26
CA PHE A 292 -17.59 2.26 10.78
C PHE A 292 -18.18 2.69 12.11
N VAL A 293 -17.36 3.39 12.90
CA VAL A 293 -17.74 4.15 14.09
C VAL A 293 -17.50 5.63 13.80
N THR A 294 -18.51 6.45 14.05
CA THR A 294 -18.43 7.91 14.10
C THR A 294 -19.16 8.37 15.38
N HIS A 295 -19.30 9.67 15.61
CA HIS A 295 -20.11 10.18 16.72
C HIS A 295 -20.72 11.52 16.37
N THR A 296 -21.68 11.95 17.18
CA THR A 296 -22.16 13.33 17.14
C THR A 296 -21.19 14.23 17.88
N ASP A 297 -21.02 15.46 17.42
CA ASP A 297 -20.37 16.57 18.14
C ASP A 297 -21.15 16.99 19.43
N ARG A 298 -20.99 18.25 19.86
CA ARG A 298 -21.71 18.87 21.00
C ARG A 298 -23.24 18.91 20.87
N GLY A 299 -23.81 18.65 19.70
CA GLY A 299 -25.25 18.72 19.46
C GLY A 299 -25.72 19.99 18.74
N PRO A 300 -26.99 20.03 18.30
CA PRO A 300 -27.49 21.10 17.44
C PRO A 300 -27.41 22.49 18.10
N ASN A 301 -26.67 23.39 17.47
CA ASN A 301 -26.48 24.78 17.92
C ASN A 301 -26.63 25.77 16.77
N GLY A 302 -26.88 27.05 17.09
CA GLY A 302 -26.81 28.14 16.11
C GLY A 302 -25.52 28.94 16.23
N GLU A 303 -25.31 29.86 15.27
CA GLU A 303 -24.17 30.79 15.27
C GLU A 303 -24.10 31.66 16.53
N PRO A 304 -22.89 31.90 17.09
CA PRO A 304 -22.75 32.68 18.31
C PRO A 304 -22.97 34.19 18.07
N THR A 305 -23.60 34.85 19.04
CA THR A 305 -23.64 36.32 19.13
C THR A 305 -22.67 36.79 20.21
N GLY A 306 -21.51 37.30 19.80
CA GLY A 306 -20.42 37.59 20.74
C GLY A 306 -19.87 36.28 21.31
N SER A 307 -19.96 36.09 22.64
CA SER A 307 -19.60 34.83 23.29
C SER A 307 -20.82 33.95 23.62
N LEU A 308 -22.04 34.37 23.24
CA LEU A 308 -23.27 33.63 23.53
C LEU A 308 -23.54 32.62 22.42
N ARG A 309 -23.48 31.32 22.72
CA ARG A 309 -23.71 30.22 21.78
C ARG A 309 -25.10 29.59 22.05
N PRO A 310 -26.06 29.67 21.11
CA PRO A 310 -27.39 29.12 21.31
C PRO A 310 -27.44 27.59 21.08
N PHE A 311 -27.96 26.85 22.05
CA PHE A 311 -28.18 25.40 21.97
C PHE A 311 -29.66 25.11 21.70
N LEU A 312 -29.95 24.39 20.61
CA LEU A 312 -31.31 24.01 20.24
C LEU A 312 -31.82 22.87 21.13
N LEU A 313 -30.91 22.01 21.59
CA LEU A 313 -31.16 20.92 22.53
C LEU A 313 -30.11 20.95 23.67
N PRO A 314 -30.30 21.79 24.71
CA PRO A 314 -29.32 21.91 25.81
C PRO A 314 -29.03 20.62 26.58
N ASP A 315 -30.01 19.71 26.66
CA ASP A 315 -29.88 18.41 27.33
C ASP A 315 -29.41 17.30 26.36
N PHE A 316 -28.96 17.66 25.14
CA PHE A 316 -28.45 16.69 24.19
C PHE A 316 -27.18 16.02 24.74
N SER A 317 -27.15 14.70 24.60
CA SER A 317 -26.01 13.89 24.97
C SER A 317 -25.30 13.39 23.71
N PRO A 318 -24.02 13.77 23.52
CA PRO A 318 -23.18 13.24 22.46
C PRO A 318 -23.16 11.71 22.50
N ARG A 319 -23.03 11.07 21.34
CA ARG A 319 -23.14 9.62 21.22
C ARG A 319 -22.28 9.05 20.12
N ILE A 320 -21.77 7.86 20.36
CA ILE A 320 -21.18 7.01 19.33
C ILE A 320 -22.29 6.51 18.41
N VAL A 321 -21.99 6.46 17.10
CA VAL A 321 -22.87 5.97 16.04
C VAL A 321 -22.13 4.92 15.23
N ARG A 322 -22.76 3.77 14.98
CA ARG A 322 -22.23 2.74 14.10
C ARG A 322 -22.92 2.76 12.75
N LEU A 323 -22.12 2.68 11.69
CA LEU A 323 -22.57 2.68 10.30
C LEU A 323 -22.14 1.37 9.63
N GLU A 324 -23.02 0.82 8.79
CA GLU A 324 -22.67 -0.26 7.85
C GLU A 324 -22.94 0.20 6.42
N LEU A 325 -21.93 0.10 5.55
CA LEU A 325 -22.03 0.38 4.12
C LEU A 325 -22.04 -0.92 3.32
N ASP A 326 -23.14 -1.15 2.60
CA ASP A 326 -23.22 -2.14 1.53
C ASP A 326 -22.86 -1.47 0.19
N ARG A 327 -21.64 -1.71 -0.29
CA ARG A 327 -21.14 -1.16 -1.56
C ARG A 327 -21.87 -1.70 -2.79
N THR A 328 -22.59 -2.81 -2.68
CA THR A 328 -23.36 -3.37 -3.80
C THR A 328 -24.66 -2.60 -4.02
N THR A 329 -25.33 -2.22 -2.93
CA THR A 329 -26.60 -1.49 -2.97
C THR A 329 -26.44 0.02 -2.82
N GLY A 330 -25.29 0.47 -2.31
CA GLY A 330 -25.00 1.85 -1.96
C GLY A 330 -25.70 2.33 -0.69
N GLN A 331 -26.29 1.42 0.11
CA GLN A 331 -26.98 1.79 1.34
C GLN A 331 -26.01 1.91 2.52
N VAL A 332 -26.14 3.01 3.26
CA VAL A 332 -25.50 3.20 4.57
C VAL A 332 -26.58 3.12 5.66
N GLU A 333 -26.44 2.16 6.57
CA GLU A 333 -27.39 1.94 7.66
C GLU A 333 -26.79 2.35 9.01
N VAL A 334 -27.57 3.05 9.85
CA VAL A 334 -27.23 3.26 11.26
C VAL A 334 -27.59 2.00 12.05
N THR A 335 -26.59 1.23 12.46
CA THR A 335 -26.79 -0.08 13.11
C THR A 335 -26.71 -0.03 14.63
N GLY A 336 -26.19 1.04 15.21
CA GLY A 336 -26.10 1.20 16.66
C GLY A 336 -25.85 2.64 17.10
N GLN A 337 -26.25 2.94 18.34
CA GLN A 337 -25.93 4.18 19.03
C GLN A 337 -25.57 3.90 20.49
N VAL A 338 -24.56 4.60 21.02
CA VAL A 338 -24.16 4.54 22.42
C VAL A 338 -24.06 5.96 22.97
N ALA A 339 -25.03 6.36 23.80
CA ALA A 339 -25.01 7.67 24.46
C ALA A 339 -23.87 7.74 25.47
N LEU A 340 -23.12 8.85 25.45
CA LEU A 340 -21.99 9.07 26.34
C LEU A 340 -22.46 9.58 27.71
N ARG A 341 -21.86 9.06 28.77
CA ARG A 341 -22.32 9.25 30.15
C ARG A 341 -21.16 9.55 31.08
N LEU A 342 -21.45 10.32 32.12
CA LEU A 342 -20.53 10.58 33.23
C LEU A 342 -20.34 9.31 34.08
N PRO A 343 -19.29 9.23 34.92
CA PRO A 343 -18.99 8.02 35.71
C PRO A 343 -20.12 7.56 36.65
N ASP A 344 -21.02 8.47 37.04
CA ASP A 344 -22.19 8.16 37.87
C ASP A 344 -23.41 7.66 37.06
N GLY A 345 -23.28 7.59 35.73
CA GLY A 345 -24.30 7.17 34.79
C GLY A 345 -25.23 8.26 34.29
N SER A 346 -25.08 9.53 34.72
CA SER A 346 -25.84 10.63 34.13
C SER A 346 -25.39 10.92 32.70
N ALA A 347 -26.23 11.60 31.92
CA ALA A 347 -25.86 12.01 30.57
C ALA A 347 -24.67 12.99 30.61
N LEU A 348 -23.70 12.78 29.72
CA LEU A 348 -22.74 13.80 29.34
C LEU A 348 -23.48 14.82 28.47
N THR A 349 -23.38 16.12 28.73
CA THR A 349 -23.97 17.15 27.86
C THR A 349 -22.96 17.68 26.86
N GLY A 350 -23.43 18.32 25.80
CA GLY A 350 -22.57 19.09 24.90
C GLY A 350 -22.34 20.53 25.34
N LEU A 351 -22.57 20.89 26.61
CA LEU A 351 -22.41 22.27 27.07
C LEU A 351 -20.93 22.61 27.37
N PRO A 352 -20.50 23.87 27.17
CA PRO A 352 -19.15 24.32 27.47
C PRO A 352 -18.71 24.08 28.92
N ASN A 353 -17.40 23.90 29.14
CA ASN A 353 -16.87 23.52 30.46
C ASN A 353 -16.67 24.66 31.43
N THR A 354 -16.11 25.77 30.96
CA THR A 354 -15.60 26.84 31.83
C THR A 354 -16.09 28.22 31.43
N ALA A 355 -16.32 29.05 32.42
CA ALA A 355 -16.60 30.47 32.24
C ALA A 355 -15.73 31.28 33.22
N ILE A 356 -14.74 32.02 32.70
CA ILE A 356 -13.84 32.84 33.51
C ILE A 356 -14.42 34.25 33.62
N ALA A 357 -14.59 34.75 34.84
CA ALA A 357 -15.18 36.06 35.08
C ALA A 357 -14.36 37.19 34.45
N GLY A 358 -15.00 38.00 33.59
CA GLY A 358 -14.35 39.12 32.89
C GLY A 358 -13.45 38.71 31.73
N ALA A 359 -13.45 37.42 31.36
CA ALA A 359 -12.71 36.91 30.22
C ALA A 359 -13.33 37.32 28.88
N THR A 360 -12.49 37.24 27.84
CA THR A 360 -12.85 37.40 26.43
C THR A 360 -12.61 36.08 25.69
N ALA A 361 -13.05 36.00 24.43
CA ALA A 361 -12.75 34.88 23.53
C ALA A 361 -11.23 34.63 23.31
N SER A 362 -10.36 35.58 23.68
CA SER A 362 -8.90 35.43 23.60
C SER A 362 -8.26 35.04 24.93
N THR A 363 -9.04 34.90 26.00
CA THR A 363 -8.52 34.54 27.32
C THR A 363 -8.21 33.03 27.35
N PRO A 364 -6.97 32.62 27.66
CA PRO A 364 -6.65 31.20 27.80
C PRO A 364 -7.57 30.50 28.80
N TYR A 365 -7.84 29.21 28.57
CA TYR A 365 -8.74 28.39 29.39
C TYR A 365 -10.21 28.82 29.44
N ASN A 366 -10.66 29.83 28.66
CA ASN A 366 -12.07 30.26 28.65
C ASN A 366 -12.86 29.66 27.48
N ASP A 367 -14.10 29.21 27.74
CA ASP A 367 -15.02 28.69 26.71
C ASP A 367 -16.15 29.67 26.37
N GLU A 368 -16.97 29.29 25.39
CA GLU A 368 -18.18 30.01 25.03
C GLU A 368 -19.23 29.96 26.16
N VAL A 369 -20.18 30.90 26.15
CA VAL A 369 -21.26 30.97 27.12
C VAL A 369 -22.52 30.36 26.50
N PRO A 370 -23.01 29.22 27.01
CA PRO A 370 -24.19 28.57 26.43
C PRO A 370 -25.45 29.37 26.75
N VAL A 371 -26.35 29.47 25.77
CA VAL A 371 -27.69 30.05 25.95
C VAL A 371 -28.78 29.15 25.36
N ASP A 372 -29.99 29.23 25.89
CA ASP A 372 -31.18 28.63 25.24
C ASP A 372 -31.65 29.47 24.05
N LEU A 373 -32.68 28.99 23.33
CA LEU A 373 -33.26 29.70 22.20
C LEU A 373 -33.97 31.00 22.57
N HIS A 374 -34.19 31.30 23.85
CA HIS A 374 -34.69 32.60 24.31
C HIS A 374 -33.57 33.58 24.70
N GLY A 375 -32.30 33.15 24.60
CA GLY A 375 -31.13 33.92 25.00
C GLY A 375 -30.84 33.91 26.50
N ASN A 376 -31.46 33.00 27.26
CA ASN A 376 -31.15 32.84 28.68
C ASN A 376 -29.84 32.05 28.82
N VAL A 377 -28.92 32.56 29.65
CA VAL A 377 -27.65 31.89 29.95
C VAL A 377 -27.91 30.57 30.68
N LEU A 378 -27.32 29.50 30.15
CA LEU A 378 -27.33 28.15 30.71
C LEU A 378 -26.12 27.95 31.64
N SER A 379 -26.20 26.94 32.48
CA SER A 379 -25.05 26.53 33.30
C SER A 379 -24.02 25.81 32.43
N THR A 380 -22.74 26.03 32.68
CA THR A 380 -21.66 25.21 32.09
C THR A 380 -21.68 23.80 32.67
N ASP A 381 -21.20 22.83 31.90
CA ASP A 381 -20.98 21.46 32.36
C ASP A 381 -19.47 21.20 32.46
N PRO A 382 -18.89 21.07 33.68
CA PRO A 382 -17.44 20.90 33.86
C PRO A 382 -16.82 19.74 33.05
N LEU A 383 -17.63 18.74 32.68
CA LEU A 383 -17.21 17.61 31.87
C LEU A 383 -17.91 17.56 30.51
N GLY A 384 -18.78 18.52 30.18
CA GLY A 384 -19.47 18.57 28.90
C GLY A 384 -18.50 18.63 27.72
N ALA A 385 -18.91 18.12 26.57
CA ALA A 385 -17.94 17.81 25.53
C ALA A 385 -18.41 18.26 24.16
N ASP A 386 -17.46 18.82 23.44
CA ASP A 386 -17.56 19.17 22.03
C ASP A 386 -16.66 18.23 21.27
N LEU A 387 -17.15 17.00 21.14
CA LEU A 387 -16.33 15.89 20.73
C LEU A 387 -16.03 15.98 19.25
N GLU A 388 -14.78 15.74 18.93
CA GLU A 388 -14.26 15.55 17.57
C GLU A 388 -13.66 14.14 17.47
N GLY A 389 -12.72 13.91 16.55
CA GLY A 389 -12.07 12.65 16.21
C GLY A 389 -12.21 11.51 17.23
N VAL A 390 -12.54 10.31 16.73
CA VAL A 390 -12.74 9.09 17.53
C VAL A 390 -11.84 7.96 17.08
N VAL A 391 -11.31 7.20 18.04
CA VAL A 391 -10.61 5.94 17.79
C VAL A 391 -11.06 4.87 18.78
N VAL A 392 -11.23 3.64 18.28
CA VAL A 392 -11.61 2.48 19.08
C VAL A 392 -10.35 1.67 19.41
N ASP A 393 -10.08 1.46 20.70
CA ASP A 393 -8.92 0.66 21.12
C ASP A 393 -9.18 -0.86 21.06
N ALA A 394 -8.15 -1.65 21.37
CA ALA A 394 -8.24 -3.12 21.33
C ALA A 394 -9.25 -3.72 22.35
N ASN A 395 -9.68 -2.96 23.37
CA ASN A 395 -10.71 -3.34 24.33
C ASN A 395 -12.11 -2.87 23.90
N GLY A 396 -12.24 -2.18 22.76
CA GLY A 396 -13.48 -1.56 22.33
C GLY A 396 -13.81 -0.26 23.08
N HIS A 397 -12.86 0.32 23.79
CA HIS A 397 -13.01 1.63 24.43
C HIS A 397 -12.85 2.74 23.39
N PHE A 398 -13.43 3.90 23.67
CA PHE A 398 -13.38 5.06 22.79
C PHE A 398 -12.42 6.11 23.35
N TRP A 399 -11.43 6.50 22.56
CA TRP A 399 -10.64 7.70 22.80
C TRP A 399 -11.15 8.79 21.87
N MET A 400 -11.41 9.99 22.41
CA MET A 400 -12.04 11.08 21.67
C MET A 400 -11.36 12.43 21.94
N ALA A 401 -11.27 13.26 20.91
CA ALA A 401 -10.79 14.64 20.98
C ALA A 401 -11.92 15.62 21.34
N ASP A 402 -11.58 16.86 21.71
CA ASP A 402 -12.54 17.90 22.08
C ASP A 402 -12.12 19.28 21.54
N GLU A 403 -13.06 19.98 20.89
CA GLU A 403 -12.84 21.29 20.24
C GLU A 403 -13.10 22.46 21.21
N TYR A 404 -13.87 22.27 22.28
CA TYR A 404 -13.98 23.27 23.35
C TYR A 404 -12.66 23.55 24.02
N ARG A 405 -11.69 22.66 23.99
CA ARG A 405 -10.28 22.92 24.32
C ARG A 405 -9.51 21.64 24.06
N PRO A 406 -8.18 21.71 23.87
CA PRO A 406 -7.37 20.50 23.81
C PRO A 406 -7.59 19.64 25.07
N ALA A 407 -8.41 18.59 24.92
CA ALA A 407 -8.75 17.63 25.94
C ALA A 407 -8.97 16.27 25.27
N ILE A 408 -8.68 15.21 26.02
CA ILE A 408 -8.84 13.83 25.55
C ILE A 408 -9.81 13.14 26.50
N TYR A 409 -10.83 12.50 25.95
CA TYR A 409 -11.77 11.67 26.71
C TYR A 409 -11.50 10.20 26.42
N HIS A 410 -11.67 9.37 27.44
CA HIS A 410 -11.59 7.93 27.34
C HIS A 410 -12.87 7.33 27.93
N PHE A 411 -13.67 6.68 27.09
CA PHE A 411 -14.92 6.04 27.47
C PHE A 411 -14.79 4.52 27.36
N ASP A 412 -15.48 3.78 28.22
CA ASP A 412 -15.65 2.34 28.01
C ASP A 412 -16.56 2.05 26.80
N ARG A 413 -16.65 0.76 26.42
CA ARG A 413 -17.45 0.32 25.27
C ARG A 413 -18.96 0.59 25.43
N GLU A 414 -19.44 0.81 26.65
CA GLU A 414 -20.81 1.16 26.97
C GLU A 414 -21.05 2.69 26.98
N GLY A 415 -20.02 3.49 26.76
CA GLY A 415 -20.07 4.95 26.71
C GLY A 415 -19.95 5.63 28.08
N LEU A 416 -19.47 4.94 29.12
CA LEU A 416 -19.19 5.54 30.42
C LEU A 416 -17.80 6.18 30.44
N LEU A 417 -17.72 7.43 30.90
CA LEU A 417 -16.44 8.14 31.02
C LEU A 417 -15.54 7.45 32.05
N ILE A 418 -14.35 7.05 31.61
CA ILE A 418 -13.27 6.51 32.45
C ILE A 418 -12.42 7.66 32.99
N GLU A 419 -11.95 8.51 32.09
CA GLU A 419 -11.11 9.66 32.42
C GLU A 419 -11.20 10.75 31.33
N ARG A 420 -10.90 11.97 31.76
CA ARG A 420 -10.72 13.13 30.89
C ARG A 420 -9.39 13.79 31.21
N LEU A 421 -8.60 14.09 30.19
CA LEU A 421 -7.28 14.69 30.29
C LEU A 421 -7.34 16.13 29.78
N VAL A 422 -6.83 17.09 30.55
CA VAL A 422 -6.89 18.52 30.24
C VAL A 422 -5.55 19.22 30.43
N PRO A 423 -5.35 20.45 29.90
CA PRO A 423 -4.13 21.21 30.07
C PRO A 423 -3.88 21.57 31.53
N ILE A 424 -2.63 21.47 31.97
CA ILE A 424 -2.18 21.84 33.31
C ILE A 424 -2.57 23.30 33.62
N GLY A 425 -3.19 23.53 34.77
CA GLY A 425 -3.64 24.85 35.22
C GLY A 425 -5.11 25.18 34.93
N THR A 426 -5.86 24.27 34.31
CA THR A 426 -7.27 24.46 33.95
C THR A 426 -8.15 24.81 35.15
N ALA A 427 -8.11 24.01 36.22
CA ALA A 427 -8.89 24.25 37.43
C ALA A 427 -8.49 25.56 38.11
N ALA A 428 -7.19 25.83 38.19
CA ALA A 428 -6.67 27.06 38.78
C ALA A 428 -7.14 28.32 38.04
N ALA A 429 -7.16 28.29 36.70
CA ALA A 429 -7.61 29.41 35.86
C ALA A 429 -9.11 29.73 36.08
N ALA A 430 -9.94 28.70 36.28
CA ALA A 430 -11.36 28.86 36.58
C ALA A 430 -11.67 29.13 38.06
N GLY A 431 -10.66 29.13 38.95
CA GLY A 431 -10.87 29.26 40.40
C GLY A 431 -11.59 28.06 41.01
N ALA A 432 -11.49 26.88 40.40
CA ALA A 432 -12.13 25.65 40.83
C ALA A 432 -11.14 24.72 41.58
N PRO A 433 -11.63 23.75 42.37
CA PRO A 433 -10.80 22.68 42.91
C PRO A 433 -10.08 21.89 41.82
N ALA A 434 -8.90 21.34 42.13
CA ALA A 434 -8.21 20.39 41.25
C ALA A 434 -9.14 19.24 40.84
N ASP A 435 -8.92 18.70 39.64
CA ASP A 435 -9.69 17.60 39.03
C ASP A 435 -11.15 17.92 38.69
N THR A 436 -11.65 19.15 38.93
CA THR A 436 -13.03 19.56 38.57
C THR A 436 -13.33 19.35 37.09
N PHE A 437 -12.33 19.54 36.23
CA PHE A 437 -12.46 19.44 34.77
C PHE A 437 -11.78 18.18 34.21
N GLY A 438 -11.32 17.26 35.06
CA GLY A 438 -10.49 16.11 34.66
C GLY A 438 -9.02 16.26 35.07
N THR A 439 -8.22 15.26 34.71
CA THR A 439 -6.82 15.12 35.11
C THR A 439 -5.93 16.09 34.33
N GLU A 440 -5.20 16.94 35.04
CA GLU A 440 -4.30 17.93 34.47
C GLU A 440 -2.93 17.34 34.09
N VAL A 441 -2.81 16.80 32.86
CA VAL A 441 -1.57 16.19 32.34
C VAL A 441 -1.08 16.77 31.02
N LEU A 442 -1.96 17.45 30.28
CA LEU A 442 -1.59 17.98 28.97
C LEU A 442 -0.78 19.29 29.12
N PRO A 443 0.14 19.59 28.19
CA PRO A 443 0.95 20.80 28.23
C PRO A 443 0.12 22.08 28.37
N ALA A 444 0.49 22.96 29.31
CA ALA A 444 -0.24 24.19 29.61
C ALA A 444 -0.33 25.17 28.41
N VAL A 445 0.62 25.11 27.47
CA VAL A 445 0.62 25.95 26.26
C VAL A 445 -0.63 25.73 25.40
N LEU A 446 -1.21 24.52 25.44
CA LEU A 446 -2.41 24.16 24.67
C LEU A 446 -3.64 24.99 25.07
N ALA A 447 -3.66 25.53 26.29
CA ALA A 447 -4.73 26.42 26.73
C ALA A 447 -4.74 27.78 26.00
N GLN A 448 -3.66 28.12 25.30
CA GLN A 448 -3.56 29.30 24.45
C GLN A 448 -4.21 29.10 23.07
N ARG A 449 -5.03 28.07 22.88
CA ARG A 449 -5.84 27.87 21.69
C ARG A 449 -6.72 29.09 21.33
N ARG A 450 -7.18 29.19 20.09
CA ARG A 450 -8.30 30.07 19.72
C ARG A 450 -9.61 29.48 20.25
N GLN A 451 -10.46 30.27 20.93
CA GLN A 451 -11.74 29.76 21.45
C GLN A 451 -12.50 28.97 20.37
N ASN A 452 -13.02 27.80 20.77
CA ASN A 452 -13.61 26.80 19.89
C ASN A 452 -12.66 26.29 18.79
N ARG A 453 -11.40 26.05 19.13
CA ARG A 453 -10.38 25.42 18.27
C ARG A 453 -9.46 24.52 19.07
N GLY A 454 -10.02 23.46 19.65
CA GLY A 454 -9.35 22.52 20.55
C GLY A 454 -8.51 21.47 19.81
N PHE A 455 -8.60 20.22 20.27
CA PHE A 455 -8.13 19.09 19.47
C PHE A 455 -9.23 18.70 18.48
N GLU A 456 -8.86 18.50 17.21
CA GLU A 456 -9.79 18.02 16.17
C GLU A 456 -9.68 16.51 15.96
N ALA A 457 -8.44 16.01 15.92
CA ALA A 457 -8.20 14.64 15.51
C ALA A 457 -7.57 13.83 16.63
N ILE A 458 -7.82 12.53 16.61
CA ILE A 458 -7.20 11.58 17.52
C ILE A 458 -6.84 10.28 16.80
N ALA A 459 -5.68 9.72 17.13
CA ALA A 459 -5.25 8.42 16.63
C ALA A 459 -4.61 7.60 17.76
N VAL A 460 -4.63 6.28 17.64
CA VAL A 460 -3.91 5.37 18.55
C VAL A 460 -2.91 4.55 17.75
N GLN A 461 -1.66 4.56 18.19
CA GLN A 461 -0.56 3.78 17.58
C GLN A 461 0.38 3.27 18.66
N ASP A 462 0.75 1.99 18.59
CA ASP A 462 1.65 1.32 19.54
C ASP A 462 1.32 1.54 21.03
N GLY A 463 0.02 1.58 21.36
CA GLY A 463 -0.48 1.76 22.73
C GLY A 463 -0.46 3.21 23.24
N LYS A 464 -0.14 4.18 22.38
CA LYS A 464 -0.15 5.61 22.70
C LYS A 464 -1.26 6.33 21.96
N VAL A 465 -1.70 7.44 22.54
CA VAL A 465 -2.75 8.31 22.00
C VAL A 465 -2.10 9.55 21.39
N TYR A 466 -2.52 9.93 20.20
CA TYR A 466 -2.04 11.11 19.48
C TYR A 466 -3.21 12.05 19.23
N ALA A 467 -3.10 13.31 19.65
CA ALA A 467 -4.15 14.31 19.45
C ALA A 467 -3.61 15.54 18.71
N PHE A 468 -4.42 16.12 17.83
CA PHE A 468 -4.00 17.16 16.90
C PHE A 468 -4.75 18.45 17.19
N VAL A 469 -4.02 19.53 17.45
CA VAL A 469 -4.65 20.84 17.62
C VAL A 469 -5.21 21.28 16.28
N GLN A 470 -6.49 21.65 16.25
CA GLN A 470 -7.21 21.97 15.02
C GLN A 470 -6.56 23.10 14.22
N SER A 471 -6.10 24.16 14.90
CA SER A 471 -5.54 25.38 14.27
C SER A 471 -4.44 26.02 15.11
N PRO A 472 -3.66 26.98 14.57
CA PRO A 472 -2.51 27.57 15.27
C PRO A 472 -2.85 28.16 16.64
N LEU A 473 -1.97 27.90 17.61
CA LEU A 473 -2.11 28.42 18.97
C LEU A 473 -1.86 29.94 19.01
N ARG A 474 -2.60 30.63 19.88
CA ARG A 474 -2.37 32.03 20.23
C ARG A 474 -1.21 32.14 21.22
N ASN A 475 0.01 31.80 20.79
CA ASN A 475 1.20 31.84 21.64
C ASN A 475 2.19 32.91 21.17
N PRO A 476 2.29 34.09 21.84
CA PRO A 476 1.73 34.40 23.16
C PRO A 476 0.25 34.81 23.09
N ALA A 477 -0.44 34.69 24.23
CA ALA A 477 -1.88 34.93 24.41
C ALA A 477 -2.41 36.31 23.95
N THR A 478 -1.52 37.26 23.64
CA THR A 478 -1.87 38.59 23.16
C THR A 478 -2.06 38.69 21.64
N LEU A 479 -1.76 37.64 20.86
CA LEU A 479 -1.97 37.65 19.41
C LEU A 479 -3.44 37.88 19.06
N ALA A 480 -3.73 38.57 17.96
CA ALA A 480 -5.10 38.81 17.49
C ALA A 480 -5.55 37.70 16.53
N ASN A 481 -6.87 37.43 16.44
CA ASN A 481 -7.41 36.36 15.58
C ASN A 481 -6.96 36.48 14.13
N GLY A 482 -6.98 37.69 13.56
CA GLY A 482 -6.57 37.91 12.17
C GLY A 482 -5.11 37.56 11.88
N ALA A 483 -4.23 37.56 12.90
CA ALA A 483 -2.85 37.09 12.74
C ALA A 483 -2.76 35.57 12.70
N LEU A 484 -3.66 34.86 13.40
CA LEU A 484 -3.67 33.39 13.47
C LEU A 484 -4.05 32.75 12.14
N ASN A 485 -4.94 33.38 11.38
CA ASN A 485 -5.38 32.86 10.07
C ASN A 485 -4.21 32.69 9.07
N ALA A 486 -3.14 33.48 9.21
CA ALA A 486 -1.96 33.38 8.35
C ALA A 486 -0.87 32.43 8.91
N MET A 487 -1.07 31.87 10.09
CA MET A 487 -0.10 30.95 10.72
C MET A 487 -0.34 29.52 10.25
N ARG A 488 0.71 28.69 10.31
CA ARG A 488 0.69 27.33 9.76
C ARG A 488 1.03 26.26 10.79
N ASN A 489 1.63 26.66 11.90
CA ASN A 489 2.20 25.76 12.88
C ASN A 489 1.11 25.33 13.87
N ILE A 490 0.92 24.02 14.01
CA ILE A 490 0.04 23.40 15.02
C ILE A 490 0.83 22.35 15.80
N ARG A 491 0.26 21.88 16.92
CA ARG A 491 0.85 20.84 17.76
C ARG A 491 0.21 19.49 17.50
N VAL A 492 1.05 18.46 17.41
CA VAL A 492 0.64 17.05 17.59
C VAL A 492 1.14 16.61 18.96
N VAL A 493 0.22 16.10 19.78
CA VAL A 493 0.49 15.72 21.16
C VAL A 493 0.42 14.21 21.27
N GLU A 494 1.52 13.57 21.68
CA GLU A 494 1.54 12.17 22.07
C GLU A 494 1.29 12.08 23.58
N PHE A 495 0.38 11.20 23.99
CA PHE A 495 0.13 10.82 25.37
C PHE A 495 0.33 9.31 25.53
N ASP A 496 1.07 8.91 26.55
CA ASP A 496 1.27 7.52 26.93
C ASP A 496 0.36 7.17 28.13
N PRO A 497 -0.73 6.41 27.93
CA PRO A 497 -1.63 6.03 29.01
C PRO A 497 -0.96 5.21 30.13
N ALA A 498 0.14 4.50 29.83
CA ALA A 498 0.82 3.67 30.82
C ALA A 498 1.71 4.49 31.77
N THR A 499 2.32 5.58 31.28
CA THR A 499 3.24 6.41 32.07
C THR A 499 2.68 7.78 32.44
N GLN A 500 1.56 8.17 31.82
CA GLN A 500 0.98 9.52 31.83
C GLN A 500 1.92 10.61 31.29
N ALA A 501 2.98 10.23 30.55
CA ALA A 501 3.89 11.19 29.94
C ALA A 501 3.30 11.75 28.65
N THR A 502 3.63 13.01 28.36
CA THR A 502 3.27 13.68 27.09
C THR A 502 4.51 14.08 26.31
N ARG A 503 4.46 13.94 24.98
CA ARG A 503 5.40 14.57 24.04
C ARG A 503 4.67 15.50 23.08
N GLN A 504 5.38 16.46 22.51
CA GLN A 504 4.82 17.37 21.51
C GLN A 504 5.71 17.43 20.27
N PHE A 505 5.07 17.59 19.11
CA PHE A 505 5.73 17.76 17.82
C PHE A 505 5.12 18.92 17.06
N MET A 506 5.94 19.59 16.26
CA MET A 506 5.49 20.70 15.40
C MET A 506 5.01 20.16 14.06
N TYR A 507 3.78 20.48 13.68
CA TYR A 507 3.21 20.18 12.36
C TYR A 507 2.96 21.49 11.61
N VAL A 508 3.29 21.53 10.32
CA VAL A 508 3.13 22.73 9.48
C VAL A 508 2.08 22.45 8.41
N MET A 509 0.91 23.08 8.54
CA MET A 509 -0.21 22.97 7.58
C MET A 509 0.15 23.56 6.22
N ASP A 510 -0.54 23.18 5.14
CA ASP A 510 -0.39 23.78 3.80
C ASP A 510 -0.81 25.25 3.81
N ASN A 511 -2.02 25.52 4.35
CA ASN A 511 -2.61 26.85 4.57
C ASN A 511 -2.39 27.80 3.36
N PRO A 512 -2.98 27.50 2.18
CA PRO A 512 -2.79 28.32 0.98
C PRO A 512 -3.28 29.75 1.19
N ALA A 513 -2.87 30.69 0.33
CA ALA A 513 -3.39 32.06 0.46
C ALA A 513 -4.89 32.10 0.07
N PRO A 514 -5.72 32.92 0.75
CA PRO A 514 -7.11 33.09 0.36
C PRO A 514 -7.20 33.73 -1.02
N LEU A 515 -8.11 33.22 -1.85
CA LEU A 515 -8.41 33.70 -3.19
C LEU A 515 -9.21 35.00 -3.17
N ASN A 516 -10.04 35.19 -2.15
CA ASN A 516 -10.83 36.40 -1.94
C ASN A 516 -11.11 36.65 -0.44
N ALA A 517 -11.92 37.66 -0.10
CA ALA A 517 -12.16 38.04 1.30
C ALA A 517 -13.14 37.11 2.04
N ASP A 518 -13.91 36.33 1.30
CA ASP A 518 -14.95 35.43 1.81
C ASP A 518 -14.48 33.97 1.85
N ASP A 519 -13.34 33.67 1.20
CA ASP A 519 -12.69 32.34 1.13
C ASP A 519 -12.12 31.90 2.49
N SER A 520 -12.65 30.81 3.03
CA SER A 520 -12.09 30.17 4.20
C SER A 520 -10.81 29.44 3.82
N ILE A 521 -9.71 29.90 4.41
CA ILE A 521 -8.43 29.27 4.17
C ILE A 521 -8.46 27.87 4.80
N ALA A 522 -7.73 26.89 4.23
CA ALA A 522 -7.44 25.63 4.89
C ALA A 522 -6.57 25.83 6.15
N ASP A 523 -7.22 26.30 7.21
CA ASP A 523 -6.65 26.67 8.50
C ASP A 523 -6.98 25.66 9.61
N LYS A 524 -7.53 24.50 9.20
CA LYS A 524 -8.01 23.46 10.11
C LYS A 524 -7.55 22.06 9.74
N ILE A 525 -7.31 21.29 10.78
CA ILE A 525 -7.38 19.82 10.72
C ILE A 525 -8.85 19.40 10.65
N GLY A 526 -9.12 18.29 9.96
CA GLY A 526 -10.43 17.63 9.94
C GLY A 526 -10.46 16.37 10.81
N ASP A 527 -9.60 15.40 10.50
CA ASP A 527 -9.42 14.18 11.31
C ASP A 527 -8.05 13.56 11.00
N ALA A 528 -7.66 12.52 11.74
CA ALA A 528 -6.41 11.81 11.55
C ALA A 528 -6.54 10.33 11.94
N VAL A 529 -5.80 9.47 11.25
CA VAL A 529 -5.80 8.03 11.48
C VAL A 529 -4.38 7.48 11.44
N ALA A 530 -4.08 6.51 12.30
CA ALA A 530 -2.80 5.79 12.28
C ALA A 530 -2.75 4.78 11.13
N MET A 531 -1.58 4.61 10.53
CA MET A 531 -1.33 3.64 9.47
C MET A 531 -0.68 2.36 10.02
N PRO A 532 -0.96 1.17 9.46
CA PRO A 532 -0.21 -0.03 9.78
C PRO A 532 1.29 0.16 9.51
N GLY A 533 2.15 -0.25 10.44
CA GLY A 533 3.61 -0.20 10.27
C GLY A 533 4.27 1.07 10.81
N GLY A 534 3.50 2.14 10.99
CA GLY A 534 3.99 3.42 11.47
C GLY A 534 3.38 4.58 10.69
N GLY A 535 3.34 5.76 11.31
CA GLY A 535 2.88 6.98 10.67
C GLY A 535 1.38 7.21 10.76
N PHE A 536 0.93 8.27 10.08
CA PHE A 536 -0.42 8.82 10.19
C PHE A 536 -0.86 9.44 8.87
N LEU A 537 -2.17 9.40 8.64
CA LEU A 537 -2.87 10.26 7.69
C LEU A 537 -3.60 11.36 8.44
N VAL A 538 -3.68 12.56 7.88
CA VAL A 538 -4.39 13.70 8.46
C VAL A 538 -5.07 14.53 7.38
N VAL A 539 -6.32 14.93 7.62
CA VAL A 539 -7.08 15.83 6.75
C VAL A 539 -6.74 17.27 7.09
N GLU A 540 -6.36 18.05 6.09
CA GLU A 540 -6.40 19.51 6.11
C GLU A 540 -7.54 19.99 5.23
N ARG A 541 -8.38 20.87 5.78
CA ARG A 541 -9.62 21.28 5.13
C ARG A 541 -9.91 22.77 5.30
N ASP A 542 -10.56 23.36 4.31
CA ASP A 542 -11.36 24.59 4.46
C ASP A 542 -12.76 24.28 5.03
N ASP A 543 -13.60 25.30 5.17
CA ASP A 543 -14.89 25.26 5.90
C ASP A 543 -16.11 25.71 5.07
N ASP A 544 -15.93 26.18 3.85
CA ASP A 544 -16.96 26.95 3.13
C ASP A 544 -17.17 26.52 1.68
N ALA A 545 -16.55 25.41 1.26
CA ALA A 545 -16.75 24.85 -0.07
C ALA A 545 -18.25 24.66 -0.36
N VAL A 546 -18.74 25.29 -1.43
CA VAL A 546 -20.08 25.07 -1.96
C VAL A 546 -20.03 24.36 -3.32
N PRO A 547 -21.10 23.65 -3.73
CA PRO A 547 -21.08 22.88 -4.99
C PRO A 547 -20.82 23.68 -6.28
N ALA A 548 -20.82 25.02 -6.22
CA ALA A 548 -20.52 25.89 -7.35
C ALA A 548 -19.03 26.27 -7.46
N ASP A 549 -18.24 26.01 -6.42
CA ASP A 549 -16.84 26.39 -6.38
C ASP A 549 -15.99 25.50 -7.28
N PRO A 550 -15.00 26.04 -7.99
CA PRO A 550 -14.09 25.21 -8.77
C PRO A 550 -13.24 24.33 -7.84
N ALA A 551 -13.12 23.03 -8.12
CA ALA A 551 -12.32 22.09 -7.32
C ALA A 551 -10.89 22.57 -7.02
N ALA A 552 -10.26 23.31 -7.95
CA ALA A 552 -8.92 23.88 -7.76
C ALA A 552 -8.83 25.00 -6.69
N GLN A 553 -9.98 25.48 -6.18
CA GLN A 553 -10.11 26.46 -5.12
C GLN A 553 -10.46 25.83 -3.78
N ILE A 554 -10.96 24.59 -3.80
CA ILE A 554 -11.33 23.83 -2.62
C ILE A 554 -10.09 23.10 -2.10
N THR A 555 -9.82 23.24 -0.82
CA THR A 555 -8.75 22.55 -0.12
C THR A 555 -9.35 21.51 0.81
N LYS A 556 -9.38 20.26 0.34
CA LYS A 556 -9.66 19.07 1.14
C LYS A 556 -8.56 18.06 0.85
N LYS A 557 -7.49 18.05 1.64
CA LYS A 557 -6.28 17.26 1.35
C LYS A 557 -5.95 16.34 2.49
N VAL A 558 -5.62 15.09 2.16
CA VAL A 558 -5.10 14.12 3.12
C VAL A 558 -3.59 14.09 2.96
N TYR A 559 -2.87 14.37 4.04
CA TYR A 559 -1.41 14.28 4.11
C TYR A 559 -0.99 13.04 4.89
N ALA A 560 0.09 12.39 4.47
CA ALA A 560 0.75 11.33 5.20
C ALA A 560 2.04 11.86 5.86
N PHE A 561 2.34 11.42 7.07
CA PHE A 561 3.59 11.76 7.76
C PHE A 561 3.96 10.71 8.82
N SER A 562 5.26 10.62 9.12
CA SER A 562 5.79 9.85 10.25
C SER A 562 6.41 10.80 11.29
N LEU A 563 6.61 10.32 12.52
CA LEU A 563 7.33 11.09 13.56
C LEU A 563 8.85 11.06 13.35
N THR A 564 9.33 10.28 12.38
CA THR A 564 10.77 10.06 12.15
C THR A 564 11.45 11.37 11.77
N GLY A 565 12.55 11.69 12.49
CA GLY A 565 13.32 12.92 12.27
C GLY A 565 12.72 14.20 12.87
N ALA A 566 11.48 14.17 13.36
CA ALA A 566 10.86 15.31 14.03
C ALA A 566 11.45 15.53 15.43
N THR A 567 11.55 16.79 15.83
CA THR A 567 12.03 17.16 17.17
C THR A 567 10.91 17.07 18.20
N ASP A 568 11.13 16.35 19.29
CA ASP A 568 10.31 16.47 20.50
C ASP A 568 10.53 17.87 21.11
N ILE A 569 9.47 18.67 21.16
CA ILE A 569 9.51 20.07 21.61
C ILE A 569 9.03 20.27 23.05
N THR A 570 8.79 19.19 23.81
CA THR A 570 8.20 19.26 25.15
C THR A 570 8.95 20.21 26.10
N ASP A 571 10.28 20.20 26.06
CA ASP A 571 11.12 21.06 26.91
C ASP A 571 11.40 22.45 26.31
N LYS A 572 10.86 22.76 25.11
CA LYS A 572 11.16 23.99 24.37
C LYS A 572 10.09 25.09 24.52
N ASP A 573 8.91 24.75 25.01
CA ASP A 573 7.77 25.69 25.12
C ASP A 573 8.01 26.87 26.05
N VAL A 574 8.85 26.70 27.07
CA VAL A 574 9.19 27.78 28.00
C VAL A 574 10.32 28.67 27.47
N LEU A 575 10.97 28.28 26.39
CA LEU A 575 12.15 28.94 25.83
C LEU A 575 11.81 29.81 24.62
N TYR A 576 10.77 29.45 23.85
CA TYR A 576 10.48 30.04 22.55
C TYR A 576 8.98 30.04 22.22
N ASP A 577 8.56 31.06 21.45
CA ASP A 577 7.22 31.11 20.83
C ASP A 577 7.20 30.34 19.51
N LEU A 578 7.38 29.02 19.57
CA LEU A 578 7.58 28.15 18.39
C LEU A 578 6.42 28.24 17.37
N ASP A 579 5.20 28.45 17.84
CA ASP A 579 3.96 28.46 17.04
C ASP A 579 3.90 29.63 16.02
N GLN A 580 4.75 30.65 16.19
CA GLN A 580 4.83 31.79 15.27
C GLN A 580 6.01 31.72 14.30
N MET A 581 6.96 30.82 14.55
CA MET A 581 8.23 30.81 13.84
C MET A 581 8.07 30.25 12.43
N SER A 582 8.74 30.89 11.46
CA SER A 582 8.97 30.29 10.15
C SER A 582 9.79 29.01 10.28
N THR A 583 9.77 28.16 9.25
CA THR A 583 10.60 26.95 9.20
C THR A 583 12.10 27.25 9.36
N SER A 584 12.57 28.40 8.86
CA SER A 584 13.96 28.85 9.03
C SER A 584 14.30 29.24 10.48
N GLU A 585 13.35 29.85 11.19
CA GLU A 585 13.53 30.24 12.59
C GLU A 585 13.45 29.01 13.51
N LEU A 586 12.53 28.07 13.23
CA LEU A 586 12.46 26.78 13.91
C LEU A 586 13.79 26.02 13.79
N ALA A 587 14.36 25.95 12.58
CA ALA A 587 15.66 25.33 12.35
C ALA A 587 16.79 26.03 13.15
N ALA A 588 16.75 27.37 13.24
CA ALA A 588 17.75 28.14 13.99
C ALA A 588 17.72 27.85 15.51
N VAL A 589 16.59 27.40 16.05
CA VAL A 589 16.45 26.95 17.45
C VAL A 589 16.49 25.42 17.60
N GLY A 590 16.92 24.72 16.54
CA GLY A 590 17.06 23.27 16.51
C GLY A 590 15.74 22.53 16.63
N VAL A 591 14.68 23.03 15.99
CA VAL A 591 13.38 22.36 15.85
C VAL A 591 13.19 21.97 14.39
N THR A 592 13.07 20.67 14.15
CA THR A 592 12.66 20.09 12.87
C THR A 592 11.18 19.72 12.98
N PRO A 593 10.28 20.37 12.23
CA PRO A 593 8.88 19.97 12.15
C PRO A 593 8.71 18.58 11.52
N LEU A 594 7.51 18.02 11.68
CA LEU A 594 7.07 16.84 10.96
C LEU A 594 7.16 17.08 9.45
N ALA A 595 7.80 16.15 8.75
CA ALA A 595 7.81 16.12 7.30
C ALA A 595 6.56 15.38 6.82
N LYS A 596 5.74 16.05 5.99
CA LYS A 596 4.50 15.50 5.45
C LYS A 596 4.53 15.48 3.93
N VAL A 597 3.81 14.54 3.34
CA VAL A 597 3.62 14.39 1.89
C VAL A 597 2.13 14.30 1.57
N LEU A 598 1.71 14.87 0.45
CA LEU A 598 0.30 14.76 0.03
C LEU A 598 0.00 13.29 -0.30
N HIS A 599 -1.02 12.71 0.30
CA HIS A 599 -1.49 11.36 0.00
C HIS A 599 -2.59 11.39 -1.07
N VAL A 600 -3.64 12.19 -0.84
CA VAL A 600 -4.72 12.42 -1.80
C VAL A 600 -5.27 13.84 -1.67
N ASP A 601 -5.61 14.44 -2.82
CA ASP A 601 -6.42 15.66 -2.89
C ASP A 601 -7.88 15.25 -3.13
N LEU A 602 -8.70 15.32 -2.08
CA LEU A 602 -10.08 14.82 -2.08
C LEU A 602 -10.96 15.65 -3.03
N ALA A 603 -10.74 16.97 -3.10
CA ALA A 603 -11.50 17.83 -3.99
C ALA A 603 -11.22 17.49 -5.45
N SER A 604 -9.95 17.31 -5.81
CA SER A 604 -9.56 16.89 -7.16
C SER A 604 -10.05 15.48 -7.51
N ALA A 605 -10.27 14.62 -6.52
CA ALA A 605 -10.83 13.29 -6.67
C ALA A 605 -12.38 13.26 -6.72
N GLY A 606 -13.05 14.40 -6.52
CA GLY A 606 -14.50 14.55 -6.63
C GLY A 606 -15.28 14.52 -5.30
N TYR A 607 -14.59 14.66 -4.16
CA TYR A 607 -15.22 14.86 -2.85
C TYR A 607 -15.20 16.34 -2.47
N ASP A 608 -15.88 17.16 -3.27
CA ASP A 608 -15.81 18.63 -3.28
C ASP A 608 -17.18 19.30 -3.00
N THR A 609 -18.17 18.52 -2.55
CA THR A 609 -19.56 18.97 -2.37
C THR A 609 -19.99 19.15 -0.92
N VAL A 610 -19.05 19.06 0.02
CA VAL A 610 -19.29 19.16 1.47
C VAL A 610 -18.41 20.24 2.09
N GLN A 611 -18.95 20.96 3.08
CA GLN A 611 -18.20 22.01 3.77
C GLN A 611 -17.10 21.46 4.67
N LYS A 612 -17.40 20.47 5.52
CA LYS A 612 -16.50 20.06 6.61
C LYS A 612 -16.19 18.57 6.56
N VAL A 613 -14.99 18.21 6.12
CA VAL A 613 -14.51 16.81 6.19
C VAL A 613 -13.87 16.59 7.54
N GLU A 614 -14.63 16.00 8.48
CA GLU A 614 -14.25 15.88 9.90
C GLU A 614 -14.12 14.42 10.36
N GLY A 615 -14.27 13.45 9.45
CA GLY A 615 -13.91 12.07 9.73
C GLY A 615 -13.01 11.45 8.66
N LEU A 616 -12.01 10.68 9.09
CA LEU A 616 -11.06 9.96 8.24
C LEU A 616 -10.76 8.57 8.83
N ALA A 617 -11.01 7.52 8.06
CA ALA A 617 -10.65 6.15 8.42
C ALA A 617 -9.75 5.49 7.36
N TYR A 618 -8.80 4.68 7.84
CA TYR A 618 -7.96 3.81 7.00
C TYR A 618 -8.64 2.43 6.88
N ILE A 619 -8.99 2.01 5.66
CA ILE A 619 -9.59 0.69 5.41
C ILE A 619 -8.49 -0.33 5.10
N ASP A 620 -7.63 0.00 4.15
CA ASP A 620 -6.45 -0.76 3.74
C ASP A 620 -5.47 0.17 2.99
N ALA A 621 -4.36 -0.39 2.48
CA ALA A 621 -3.25 0.39 1.95
C ALA A 621 -3.58 1.24 0.71
N ASN A 622 -4.72 1.01 0.07
CA ASN A 622 -5.18 1.76 -1.08
C ASN A 622 -6.62 2.28 -0.96
N THR A 623 -7.24 2.15 0.23
CA THR A 623 -8.62 2.57 0.46
C THR A 623 -8.76 3.33 1.77
N LEU A 624 -9.33 4.53 1.69
CA LEU A 624 -9.71 5.36 2.83
C LEU A 624 -11.23 5.55 2.85
N ALA A 625 -11.76 5.91 4.00
CA ALA A 625 -13.10 6.47 4.11
C ALA A 625 -13.06 7.88 4.72
N VAL A 626 -13.94 8.74 4.25
CA VAL A 626 -14.14 10.10 4.81
C VAL A 626 -15.61 10.35 5.05
N ILE A 627 -15.94 11.17 6.04
CA ILE A 627 -17.32 11.59 6.29
C ILE A 627 -17.34 13.08 6.61
N ASN A 628 -18.43 13.76 6.22
CA ASN A 628 -18.60 15.17 6.57
C ASN A 628 -19.45 15.37 7.82
N ASP A 629 -19.13 16.43 8.55
CA ASP A 629 -20.05 17.02 9.49
C ASP A 629 -21.03 17.93 8.72
N ASN A 630 -22.32 17.75 9.01
CA ASN A 630 -23.42 18.51 8.42
C ASN A 630 -24.11 19.46 9.42
N ASP A 631 -23.56 19.65 10.62
CA ASP A 631 -24.10 20.51 11.68
C ASP A 631 -25.58 20.19 12.01
N PHE A 632 -25.99 18.92 11.95
CA PHE A 632 -27.39 18.47 12.07
C PHE A 632 -28.37 19.15 11.09
N GLY A 633 -27.85 19.76 10.02
CA GLY A 633 -28.62 20.56 9.08
C GLY A 633 -29.06 21.92 9.61
N VAL A 634 -28.38 22.48 10.62
CA VAL A 634 -28.74 23.75 11.26
C VAL A 634 -27.65 24.83 11.25
N ALA A 635 -26.58 24.69 10.47
CA ALA A 635 -25.52 25.72 10.38
C ALA A 635 -26.07 27.10 9.96
N GLY A 636 -26.89 27.13 8.91
CA GLY A 636 -27.45 28.38 8.38
C GLY A 636 -28.87 28.67 8.90
N ILE A 637 -29.00 28.99 10.20
CA ILE A 637 -30.30 29.34 10.82
C ILE A 637 -30.36 30.76 11.36
N SER A 638 -31.58 31.28 11.49
CA SER A 638 -31.89 32.45 12.31
C SER A 638 -32.82 32.05 13.46
N ILE A 639 -32.59 32.62 14.65
CA ILE A 639 -33.31 32.30 15.87
C ILE A 639 -34.21 33.48 16.27
N ASP A 640 -35.50 33.21 16.48
CA ASP A 640 -36.43 34.14 17.11
C ASP A 640 -36.46 33.88 18.62
N THR A 641 -35.78 34.75 19.37
CA THR A 641 -35.67 34.63 20.82
C THR A 641 -36.97 34.90 21.57
N ALA A 642 -37.95 35.56 20.95
CA ALA A 642 -39.24 35.79 21.56
C ALA A 642 -40.09 34.51 21.60
N THR A 643 -39.99 33.69 20.56
CA THR A 643 -40.75 32.45 20.41
C THR A 643 -39.96 31.19 20.76
N GLY A 644 -38.63 31.27 20.79
CA GLY A 644 -37.75 30.11 20.95
C GLY A 644 -37.75 29.21 19.72
N THR A 645 -38.05 29.76 18.53
CA THR A 645 -38.07 29.03 17.26
C THR A 645 -36.90 29.41 16.38
N PHE A 646 -36.49 28.53 15.47
CA PHE A 646 -35.51 28.84 14.42
C PHE A 646 -36.10 28.64 13.02
N VAL A 647 -35.52 29.31 12.03
CA VAL A 647 -35.80 29.06 10.61
C VAL A 647 -34.48 29.01 9.83
N LEU A 648 -34.43 28.16 8.79
CA LEU A 648 -33.29 28.16 7.86
C LEU A 648 -33.19 29.52 7.16
N LEU A 649 -31.97 29.98 6.92
CA LEU A 649 -31.71 31.17 6.12
C LEU A 649 -32.13 30.91 4.66
N PRO A 650 -32.64 31.93 3.93
CA PRO A 650 -33.20 31.73 2.58
C PRO A 650 -32.26 31.06 1.58
N ASP A 651 -30.96 31.28 1.71
CA ASP A 651 -29.94 30.79 0.78
C ASP A 651 -29.19 29.56 1.33
N TYR A 652 -29.54 29.08 2.53
CA TYR A 652 -28.93 27.89 3.12
C TYR A 652 -29.71 26.64 2.71
N GLN A 653 -28.99 25.63 2.21
CA GLN A 653 -29.49 24.29 2.02
C GLN A 653 -28.76 23.37 2.99
N PRO A 654 -29.45 22.67 3.89
CA PRO A 654 -28.82 21.69 4.77
C PRO A 654 -28.04 20.66 3.97
N GLU A 655 -26.79 20.44 4.35
CA GLU A 655 -25.93 19.48 3.68
C GLU A 655 -26.33 18.03 4.07
N PRO A 656 -26.30 17.10 3.11
CA PRO A 656 -26.41 15.69 3.45
C PRO A 656 -25.17 15.23 4.22
N THR A 657 -25.32 14.15 4.98
CA THR A 657 -24.17 13.39 5.46
C THR A 657 -23.76 12.42 4.34
N LEU A 658 -22.54 12.58 3.84
CA LEU A 658 -21.93 11.74 2.82
C LEU A 658 -20.78 10.95 3.44
N LEU A 659 -20.78 9.65 3.22
CA LEU A 659 -19.65 8.75 3.46
C LEU A 659 -18.94 8.54 2.13
N GLY A 660 -17.72 9.05 1.98
CA GLY A 660 -16.87 8.84 0.82
C GLY A 660 -15.95 7.63 0.99
N ILE A 661 -15.90 6.74 0.01
CA ILE A 661 -14.87 5.71 -0.12
C ILE A 661 -13.86 6.17 -1.17
N VAL A 662 -12.64 6.44 -0.73
CA VAL A 662 -11.56 6.96 -1.56
C VAL A 662 -10.63 5.81 -1.89
N SER A 663 -10.53 5.47 -3.18
CA SER A 663 -9.61 4.45 -3.67
C SER A 663 -8.43 5.13 -4.35
N THR A 664 -7.24 4.91 -3.82
CA THR A 664 -5.99 5.22 -4.52
C THR A 664 -5.58 4.01 -5.34
N SER A 665 -4.75 4.26 -6.35
CA SER A 665 -3.99 3.22 -7.04
C SER A 665 -2.57 3.75 -7.21
N GLY A 666 -1.61 2.92 -7.57
CA GLY A 666 -0.25 3.41 -7.69
C GLY A 666 0.78 2.45 -7.14
N LEU A 667 1.80 3.04 -6.52
CA LEU A 667 2.91 2.38 -5.87
C LEU A 667 3.38 3.22 -4.68
N ASP A 668 4.14 2.60 -3.78
CA ASP A 668 4.93 3.34 -2.81
C ASP A 668 6.28 3.75 -3.44
N ALA A 669 6.55 5.05 -3.57
CA ALA A 669 7.65 5.53 -4.43
C ALA A 669 8.93 5.93 -3.68
N SER A 670 8.88 6.03 -2.34
CA SER A 670 9.95 6.65 -1.56
C SER A 670 10.37 5.72 -0.44
N ASP A 671 11.68 5.51 -0.31
CA ASP A 671 12.33 4.86 0.83
C ASP A 671 12.70 5.87 1.94
N ARG A 672 12.13 7.08 1.94
CA ARG A 672 12.55 8.19 2.82
C ARG A 672 11.44 8.84 3.60
N ASP A 673 10.18 8.61 3.27
CA ASP A 673 9.06 9.14 4.05
C ASP A 673 8.78 8.29 5.32
N ASN A 674 9.31 7.06 5.37
CA ASN A 674 9.12 6.08 6.44
C ASN A 674 7.64 5.78 6.65
N LEU A 675 6.93 5.55 5.54
CA LEU A 675 5.50 5.28 5.49
C LEU A 675 5.22 4.12 4.54
N VAL A 676 4.04 3.51 4.68
CA VAL A 676 3.48 2.68 3.60
C VAL A 676 2.55 3.57 2.79
N ASN A 677 3.05 4.21 1.74
CA ASN A 677 2.38 5.31 1.06
C ASN A 677 2.01 5.00 -0.39
N ILE A 678 1.20 3.95 -0.57
CA ILE A 678 0.70 3.53 -1.89
C ILE A 678 -0.32 4.55 -2.41
N ARG A 679 0.07 5.30 -3.44
CA ARG A 679 -0.78 6.34 -4.04
C ARG A 679 -0.41 6.64 -5.49
N ASN A 680 -1.23 7.46 -6.12
CA ASN A 680 -1.07 7.82 -7.52
C ASN A 680 0.16 8.71 -7.74
N TRP A 681 0.87 8.43 -8.83
CA TRP A 681 2.10 9.11 -9.21
C TRP A 681 2.16 9.33 -10.72
N PRO A 682 2.66 10.50 -11.19
CA PRO A 682 2.81 10.80 -12.61
C PRO A 682 3.96 10.02 -13.29
N VAL A 683 3.98 8.69 -13.18
CA VAL A 683 4.94 7.76 -13.79
C VAL A 683 4.24 6.62 -14.54
N TYR A 684 4.90 6.06 -15.55
CA TYR A 684 4.46 4.82 -16.21
C TYR A 684 5.27 3.63 -15.70
N GLY A 685 4.66 2.46 -15.56
CA GLY A 685 5.35 1.19 -15.33
C GLY A 685 5.50 0.38 -16.61
N MET A 686 6.65 -0.25 -16.80
CA MET A 686 6.91 -1.17 -17.90
C MET A 686 6.68 -2.60 -17.42
N TYR A 687 5.88 -3.40 -18.13
CA TYR A 687 5.50 -4.73 -17.65
C TYR A 687 6.66 -5.72 -17.54
N GLN A 688 7.66 -5.64 -18.42
CA GLN A 688 8.98 -6.31 -18.28
C GLN A 688 8.98 -7.62 -17.47
N PRO A 689 8.38 -8.70 -18.03
CA PRO A 689 8.15 -9.88 -17.24
C PRO A 689 9.32 -10.87 -17.27
N ASP A 690 9.69 -11.36 -16.10
CA ASP A 690 10.72 -12.38 -15.93
C ASP A 690 10.09 -13.72 -16.25
N ALA A 691 9.33 -14.27 -15.29
CA ALA A 691 8.67 -15.53 -15.52
C ALA A 691 7.34 -15.40 -16.30
N VAL A 692 7.06 -16.43 -17.12
CA VAL A 692 5.78 -16.64 -17.79
C VAL A 692 5.28 -18.07 -17.62
N ALA A 693 3.98 -18.22 -17.34
CA ALA A 693 3.29 -19.50 -17.37
C ALA A 693 2.07 -19.44 -18.30
N SER A 694 1.61 -20.60 -18.79
CA SER A 694 0.41 -20.70 -19.62
C SER A 694 -0.59 -21.66 -18.99
N PHE A 695 -1.87 -21.36 -19.17
CA PHE A 695 -2.96 -22.18 -18.67
C PHE A 695 -4.20 -22.05 -19.55
N THR A 696 -5.18 -22.92 -19.34
CA THR A 696 -6.44 -22.90 -20.07
C THR A 696 -7.61 -22.60 -19.16
N ALA A 697 -8.49 -21.71 -19.59
CA ALA A 697 -9.81 -21.53 -19.03
C ALA A 697 -10.83 -21.65 -20.17
N GLY A 698 -11.72 -22.64 -20.07
CA GLY A 698 -12.58 -23.03 -21.18
C GLY A 698 -11.78 -23.56 -22.38
N ASP A 699 -12.01 -22.99 -23.57
CA ASP A 699 -11.33 -23.33 -24.82
C ASP A 699 -10.19 -22.36 -25.19
N ARG A 700 -9.90 -21.39 -24.33
CA ARG A 700 -8.88 -20.36 -24.53
C ARG A 700 -7.62 -20.66 -23.74
N THR A 701 -6.48 -20.26 -24.29
CA THR A 701 -5.18 -20.30 -23.62
C THR A 701 -4.85 -18.88 -23.15
N TYR A 702 -4.39 -18.77 -21.92
CA TYR A 702 -3.97 -17.54 -21.29
C TYR A 702 -2.50 -17.64 -20.90
N LEU A 703 -1.82 -16.51 -20.90
CA LEU A 703 -0.51 -16.38 -20.27
C LEU A 703 -0.67 -15.62 -18.96
N ILE A 704 0.16 -15.95 -17.98
CA ILE A 704 0.36 -15.15 -16.78
C ILE A 704 1.83 -14.76 -16.71
N THR A 705 2.12 -13.51 -16.38
CA THR A 705 3.48 -12.96 -16.33
C THR A 705 3.74 -12.32 -14.97
N ALA A 706 4.92 -12.55 -14.42
CA ALA A 706 5.42 -11.86 -13.24
C ALA A 706 6.23 -10.64 -13.69
N ASN A 707 5.77 -9.42 -13.35
CA ASN A 707 6.24 -8.18 -13.95
C ASN A 707 7.32 -7.51 -13.10
N GLU A 708 8.46 -8.18 -12.95
CA GLU A 708 9.58 -7.81 -12.07
C GLU A 708 10.22 -6.48 -12.49
N GLY A 709 10.80 -6.44 -13.70
CA GLY A 709 11.38 -5.23 -14.27
C GLY A 709 12.89 -5.14 -14.21
N ASP A 710 13.62 -5.96 -14.95
CA ASP A 710 15.07 -5.81 -15.05
C ASP A 710 15.51 -4.70 -16.01
N ALA A 711 16.72 -4.21 -15.76
CA ALA A 711 17.33 -3.09 -16.44
C ALA A 711 18.54 -3.53 -17.25
N ARG A 712 18.80 -2.82 -18.34
CA ARG A 712 20.00 -3.06 -19.15
C ARG A 712 21.21 -2.32 -18.59
N ASP A 713 21.95 -2.99 -17.70
CA ASP A 713 23.10 -2.41 -17.00
C ASP A 713 24.41 -3.18 -17.26
N TYR A 714 25.19 -2.67 -18.22
CA TYR A 714 26.48 -3.24 -18.62
C TYR A 714 27.59 -2.19 -18.64
N ASP A 715 28.85 -2.62 -18.59
CA ASP A 715 29.98 -1.70 -18.76
C ASP A 715 29.84 -0.90 -20.07
N GLY A 716 29.80 0.42 -19.97
CA GLY A 716 29.56 1.32 -21.13
C GLY A 716 28.12 1.83 -21.28
N PHE A 717 27.14 1.22 -20.59
CA PHE A 717 25.76 1.69 -20.53
C PHE A 717 25.07 1.23 -19.24
N ALA A 718 24.69 2.20 -18.40
CA ALA A 718 23.80 1.95 -17.28
C ALA A 718 22.48 2.67 -17.57
N GLU A 719 21.40 1.92 -17.66
CA GLU A 719 20.04 2.36 -17.91
C GLU A 719 19.41 3.01 -16.66
N GLU A 720 19.60 2.40 -15.50
CA GLU A 720 19.00 2.86 -14.26
C GLU A 720 19.53 4.25 -13.86
N VAL A 721 18.61 5.15 -13.55
CA VAL A 721 18.93 6.45 -12.96
C VAL A 721 17.89 6.85 -11.93
N ARG A 722 18.32 7.63 -10.94
CA ARG A 722 17.39 8.28 -10.00
C ARG A 722 16.61 9.37 -10.73
N ALA A 723 15.29 9.44 -10.52
CA ALA A 723 14.44 10.40 -11.22
C ALA A 723 14.89 11.85 -11.01
N ARG A 724 15.39 12.20 -9.81
CA ARG A 724 15.99 13.52 -9.56
C ARG A 724 17.14 13.85 -10.49
N SER A 725 17.96 12.88 -10.89
CA SER A 725 19.13 13.11 -11.76
C SER A 725 18.74 13.52 -13.18
N VAL A 726 17.57 13.09 -13.65
CA VAL A 726 17.05 13.36 -15.00
C VAL A 726 15.86 14.32 -15.02
N ARG A 727 15.45 14.87 -13.86
CA ARG A 727 14.30 15.78 -13.70
C ARG A 727 14.20 16.93 -14.72
N SER A 728 15.35 17.45 -15.18
CA SER A 728 15.39 18.56 -16.15
C SER A 728 14.89 18.18 -17.54
N SER A 729 14.80 16.90 -17.85
CA SER A 729 14.25 16.38 -19.11
C SER A 729 12.72 16.38 -19.13
N TYR A 730 12.07 16.50 -17.97
CA TYR A 730 10.62 16.39 -17.81
C TYR A 730 9.91 17.76 -17.69
N PRO A 731 8.58 17.83 -17.92
CA PRO A 731 7.79 19.05 -17.79
C PRO A 731 7.91 19.70 -16.41
N ALA A 732 7.91 21.04 -16.36
CA ALA A 732 8.05 21.80 -15.13
C ALA A 732 6.99 21.48 -14.05
N ALA A 733 5.79 21.05 -14.46
CA ALA A 733 4.70 20.69 -13.57
C ALA A 733 5.02 19.51 -12.63
N ILE A 734 5.82 18.54 -13.10
CA ILE A 734 6.18 17.34 -12.29
C ILE A 734 7.55 17.45 -11.62
N GLN A 735 8.35 18.47 -11.98
CA GLN A 735 9.67 18.66 -11.37
C GLN A 735 9.65 18.83 -9.84
N PRO A 736 8.64 19.45 -9.19
CA PRO A 736 8.60 19.53 -7.73
C PRO A 736 8.67 18.16 -7.04
N VAL A 737 7.86 17.19 -7.49
CA VAL A 737 7.84 15.85 -6.91
C VAL A 737 9.11 15.04 -7.26
N LEU A 738 9.71 15.28 -8.43
CA LEU A 738 11.02 14.70 -8.82
C LEU A 738 12.20 15.34 -8.07
N ASN A 739 12.01 16.52 -7.47
CA ASN A 739 13.03 17.17 -6.66
C ASN A 739 12.96 16.75 -5.19
N ASP A 740 11.91 16.04 -4.76
CA ASP A 740 11.69 15.71 -3.35
C ASP A 740 11.99 14.23 -3.07
N ASN A 741 12.84 13.97 -2.08
CA ASN A 741 13.25 12.60 -1.74
C ASN A 741 12.17 11.85 -0.98
N LEU A 742 11.24 12.56 -0.32
CA LEU A 742 10.06 11.97 0.30
C LEU A 742 9.00 11.58 -0.74
N GLN A 743 9.27 11.85 -2.01
CA GLN A 743 8.40 11.58 -3.14
C GLN A 743 9.23 10.87 -4.23
N LEU A 744 9.10 11.28 -5.50
CA LEU A 744 9.71 10.59 -6.63
C LEU A 744 11.22 10.80 -6.77
N GLY A 745 11.86 11.67 -5.99
CA GLY A 745 13.25 12.06 -6.22
C GLY A 745 14.25 10.90 -6.20
N ARG A 746 13.99 9.87 -5.38
CA ARG A 746 14.81 8.67 -5.33
C ARG A 746 14.31 7.53 -6.21
N LEU A 747 13.09 7.59 -6.72
CA LEU A 747 12.55 6.53 -7.56
C LEU A 747 13.50 6.22 -8.73
N THR A 748 13.84 4.95 -8.90
CA THR A 748 14.63 4.44 -10.03
C THR A 748 13.76 4.44 -11.29
N VAL A 749 14.29 5.05 -12.35
CA VAL A 749 13.61 5.20 -13.64
C VAL A 749 14.60 4.90 -14.76
N THR A 750 14.10 4.54 -15.93
CA THR A 750 14.95 4.41 -17.12
C THR A 750 15.42 5.78 -17.61
N ARG A 751 16.69 5.86 -18.01
CA ARG A 751 17.22 7.00 -18.76
C ARG A 751 16.98 6.90 -20.27
N ALA A 752 16.48 5.76 -20.74
CA ALA A 752 16.20 5.45 -22.13
C ALA A 752 14.69 5.20 -22.31
N PRO A 753 13.85 6.24 -22.10
CA PRO A 753 12.41 6.06 -22.12
C PRO A 753 11.93 5.55 -23.50
N PRO A 754 10.90 4.69 -23.54
CA PRO A 754 10.34 4.17 -24.78
C PRO A 754 10.03 5.28 -25.79
N GLY A 755 10.53 5.14 -27.01
CA GLY A 755 10.34 6.15 -28.07
C GLY A 755 10.99 7.52 -27.79
N GLY A 756 11.81 7.66 -26.75
CA GLY A 756 12.36 8.94 -26.30
C GLY A 756 11.32 9.84 -25.61
N ASP A 757 10.24 9.26 -25.06
CA ASP A 757 9.17 10.02 -24.41
C ASP A 757 9.58 10.52 -23.01
N TYR A 758 9.70 11.83 -22.88
CA TYR A 758 9.95 12.50 -21.59
C TYR A 758 8.69 13.24 -21.08
N SER A 759 7.49 12.81 -21.46
CA SER A 759 6.24 13.34 -20.89
C SER A 759 6.15 13.03 -19.40
N ARG A 760 6.50 11.80 -19.01
CA ARG A 760 6.51 11.27 -17.64
C ARG A 760 7.64 10.25 -17.48
N PRO A 761 8.18 10.03 -16.26
CA PRO A 761 9.17 8.99 -16.02
C PRO A 761 8.59 7.59 -16.23
N TYR A 762 9.44 6.65 -16.66
CA TYR A 762 9.12 5.24 -16.80
C TYR A 762 9.90 4.46 -15.73
N VAL A 763 9.20 3.73 -14.88
CA VAL A 763 9.78 2.83 -13.86
C VAL A 763 9.90 1.42 -14.43
N PHE A 764 10.81 0.66 -13.84
CA PHE A 764 10.99 -0.74 -14.15
C PHE A 764 9.94 -1.58 -13.45
N GLY A 765 9.40 -2.56 -14.17
CA GLY A 765 8.36 -3.43 -13.66
C GLY A 765 7.04 -2.70 -13.44
N THR A 766 6.04 -3.46 -13.00
CA THR A 766 4.72 -2.90 -12.65
C THR A 766 4.27 -3.28 -11.25
N ARG A 767 5.16 -3.91 -10.47
CA ARG A 767 4.92 -4.40 -9.10
C ARG A 767 3.68 -5.29 -9.01
N SER A 768 3.40 -5.99 -10.11
CA SER A 768 2.19 -6.76 -10.32
C SER A 768 2.50 -8.03 -11.10
N PHE A 769 1.52 -8.91 -11.20
CA PHE A 769 1.44 -9.90 -12.26
C PHE A 769 0.23 -9.59 -13.15
N SER A 770 0.31 -10.02 -14.42
CA SER A 770 -0.75 -9.80 -15.41
C SER A 770 -1.19 -11.11 -16.07
N ILE A 771 -2.46 -11.16 -16.48
CA ILE A 771 -3.04 -12.23 -17.30
C ILE A 771 -3.34 -11.71 -18.70
N TRP A 772 -2.92 -12.45 -19.72
CA TRP A 772 -3.04 -12.10 -21.13
C TRP A 772 -3.80 -13.18 -21.89
N ASP A 773 -4.64 -12.82 -22.85
CA ASP A 773 -5.14 -13.78 -23.82
C ASP A 773 -4.01 -14.16 -24.77
N ALA A 774 -3.68 -15.46 -24.85
CA ALA A 774 -2.52 -15.89 -25.62
C ALA A 774 -2.70 -15.77 -27.13
N ALA A 775 -3.95 -15.66 -27.63
CA ALA A 775 -4.26 -15.58 -29.05
C ALA A 775 -4.35 -14.14 -29.56
N SER A 776 -5.04 -13.24 -28.83
CA SER A 776 -5.13 -11.83 -29.20
C SER A 776 -3.97 -11.00 -28.68
N GLY A 777 -3.35 -11.40 -27.56
CA GLY A 777 -2.33 -10.62 -26.86
C GLY A 777 -2.91 -9.54 -25.94
N ASP A 778 -4.24 -9.45 -25.82
CA ASP A 778 -4.88 -8.44 -24.96
C ASP A 778 -4.63 -8.76 -23.48
N GLN A 779 -4.36 -7.73 -22.68
CA GLN A 779 -4.37 -7.86 -21.22
C GLN A 779 -5.81 -8.09 -20.75
N VAL A 780 -6.01 -9.18 -20.02
CA VAL A 780 -7.31 -9.58 -19.47
C VAL A 780 -7.48 -9.02 -18.06
N TRP A 781 -6.40 -9.01 -17.28
CA TRP A 781 -6.39 -8.55 -15.90
C TRP A 781 -4.96 -8.23 -15.44
N ASP A 782 -4.82 -7.28 -14.51
CA ASP A 782 -3.57 -6.95 -13.80
C ASP A 782 -3.86 -6.81 -12.31
N SER A 783 -2.94 -7.26 -11.45
CA SER A 783 -3.10 -7.18 -9.99
C SER A 783 -2.98 -5.77 -9.42
N GLY A 784 -2.67 -4.75 -10.25
CA GLY A 784 -2.67 -3.38 -9.78
C GLY A 784 -1.63 -3.18 -8.67
N ALA A 785 -2.06 -2.67 -7.53
CA ALA A 785 -1.23 -2.48 -6.33
C ALA A 785 -1.44 -3.61 -5.30
N GLU A 786 -2.13 -4.69 -5.66
CA GLU A 786 -2.52 -5.72 -4.68
C GLU A 786 -1.31 -6.37 -4.00
N LEU A 787 -0.22 -6.64 -4.72
CA LEU A 787 0.95 -7.28 -4.11
C LEU A 787 1.52 -6.43 -2.97
N GLU A 788 1.69 -5.12 -3.18
CA GLU A 788 2.11 -4.18 -2.14
C GLU A 788 1.07 -4.03 -1.03
N ALA A 789 -0.21 -3.92 -1.37
CA ALA A 789 -1.27 -3.78 -0.35
C ALA A 789 -1.34 -5.02 0.56
N ARG A 790 -1.10 -6.22 0.02
CA ARG A 790 -1.09 -7.48 0.77
C ARG A 790 0.15 -7.62 1.65
N THR A 791 1.34 -7.25 1.14
CA THR A 791 2.57 -7.28 1.94
C THR A 791 2.53 -6.23 3.05
N ALA A 792 1.99 -5.04 2.78
CA ALA A 792 1.72 -4.01 3.78
C ALA A 792 0.79 -4.52 4.89
N ALA A 793 -0.27 -5.25 4.55
CA ALA A 793 -1.17 -5.81 5.55
C ALA A 793 -0.52 -6.96 6.37
N ALA A 794 0.29 -7.79 5.73
CA ALA A 794 0.86 -8.99 6.34
C ALA A 794 2.10 -8.70 7.20
N VAL A 795 3.01 -7.85 6.71
CA VAL A 795 4.32 -7.55 7.33
C VAL A 795 4.59 -6.04 7.34
N PRO A 796 3.70 -5.21 7.90
CA PRO A 796 3.75 -3.76 7.76
C PRO A 796 5.05 -3.11 8.27
N ARG A 797 5.74 -3.69 9.25
CA ARG A 797 7.01 -3.15 9.78
C ARG A 797 8.24 -3.53 8.97
N ASN A 798 8.06 -4.37 7.96
CA ASN A 798 9.10 -4.79 7.01
C ASN A 798 8.56 -4.66 5.57
N PHE A 799 7.61 -3.74 5.37
CA PHE A 799 7.04 -3.50 4.05
C PHE A 799 8.15 -3.16 3.06
N ASN A 800 8.09 -3.72 1.84
CA ASN A 800 9.09 -3.53 0.79
C ASN A 800 10.55 -3.66 1.28
N SER A 801 10.84 -4.60 2.20
CA SER A 801 12.21 -5.01 2.53
C SER A 801 12.88 -5.77 1.39
N ASN A 802 14.19 -5.61 1.27
CA ASN A 802 15.04 -6.35 0.35
C ASN A 802 15.19 -7.82 0.80
N ASN A 803 15.67 -8.70 -0.08
CA ASN A 803 15.77 -10.14 0.19
C ASN A 803 16.91 -10.54 1.15
N ASP A 804 17.87 -9.65 1.36
CA ASP A 804 19.06 -9.84 2.18
C ASP A 804 19.09 -8.99 3.46
N GLU A 805 18.05 -8.20 3.70
CA GLU A 805 17.87 -7.38 4.92
C GLU A 805 16.42 -7.29 5.38
N ASN A 806 16.20 -7.13 6.69
CA ASN A 806 14.87 -6.92 7.28
C ASN A 806 14.68 -5.43 7.60
N THR A 807 14.91 -4.56 6.60
CA THR A 807 14.80 -3.10 6.77
C THR A 807 13.47 -2.63 6.19
N PHE A 808 12.71 -1.86 6.96
CA PHE A 808 11.47 -1.26 6.48
C PHE A 808 11.75 -0.36 5.26
N ASP A 809 11.01 -0.59 4.17
CA ASP A 809 10.81 0.35 3.07
C ASP A 809 12.06 0.64 2.23
N ASP A 810 13.01 -0.31 2.15
CA ASP A 810 14.27 -0.14 1.41
C ASP A 810 14.16 -0.42 -0.11
N ARG A 811 13.04 -0.98 -0.59
CA ARG A 811 12.76 -1.24 -2.03
C ARG A 811 11.68 -0.36 -2.66
N SER A 812 11.00 0.52 -1.91
CA SER A 812 9.95 1.38 -2.46
C SER A 812 10.48 2.41 -3.46
N ASP A 813 11.72 2.86 -3.32
CA ASP A 813 12.36 3.71 -4.33
C ASP A 813 12.80 2.94 -5.59
N ASN A 814 12.52 1.64 -5.68
CA ASN A 814 12.88 0.78 -6.81
C ASN A 814 11.67 -0.04 -7.32
N LYS A 815 11.75 -1.37 -7.37
CA LYS A 815 10.71 -2.24 -7.94
C LYS A 815 9.77 -2.84 -6.86
N GLY A 816 9.85 -2.39 -5.61
CA GLY A 816 8.94 -2.76 -4.53
C GLY A 816 9.01 -4.26 -4.16
N PRO A 817 7.89 -5.02 -4.24
CA PRO A 817 7.85 -6.43 -3.82
C PRO A 817 8.52 -7.39 -4.81
N GLU A 818 8.70 -6.99 -6.07
CA GLU A 818 9.37 -7.76 -7.15
C GLU A 818 8.80 -9.17 -7.38
N PRO A 819 7.69 -9.26 -8.14
CA PRO A 819 7.17 -10.54 -8.58
C PRO A 819 8.08 -11.15 -9.64
N GLU A 820 8.72 -12.26 -9.31
CA GLU A 820 9.80 -12.91 -10.06
C GLU A 820 9.30 -14.21 -10.72
N GLY A 821 9.17 -15.28 -9.93
CA GLY A 821 8.64 -16.55 -10.41
C GLY A 821 7.12 -16.59 -10.56
N VAL A 822 6.61 -17.24 -11.61
CA VAL A 822 5.19 -17.60 -11.73
C VAL A 822 4.96 -19.04 -12.18
N ALA A 823 4.02 -19.72 -11.52
CA ALA A 823 3.50 -21.01 -11.94
C ALA A 823 1.97 -21.05 -11.91
N VAL A 824 1.39 -21.91 -12.75
CA VAL A 824 -0.05 -22.21 -12.72
C VAL A 824 -0.26 -23.72 -12.59
N GLY A 825 -1.22 -24.10 -11.75
CA GLY A 825 -1.59 -25.50 -11.54
C GLY A 825 -3.08 -25.69 -11.31
N THR A 826 -3.60 -26.85 -11.71
CA THR A 826 -4.99 -27.21 -11.44
C THR A 826 -5.08 -28.11 -10.20
N VAL A 827 -5.86 -27.68 -9.21
CA VAL A 827 -6.16 -28.46 -8.00
C VAL A 827 -7.68 -28.59 -7.87
N ALA A 828 -8.17 -29.82 -7.76
CA ALA A 828 -9.60 -30.12 -7.63
C ALA A 828 -10.51 -29.44 -8.69
N GLY A 829 -10.00 -29.24 -9.90
CA GLY A 829 -10.74 -28.64 -11.02
C GLY A 829 -10.73 -27.11 -11.07
N ARG A 830 -10.00 -26.45 -10.17
CA ARG A 830 -9.76 -25.00 -10.15
C ARG A 830 -8.32 -24.69 -10.51
N SER A 831 -8.08 -23.59 -11.21
CA SER A 831 -6.75 -23.16 -11.64
C SER A 831 -6.21 -22.13 -10.64
N TYR A 832 -4.99 -22.34 -10.15
CA TYR A 832 -4.33 -21.45 -9.21
C TYR A 832 -3.01 -20.94 -9.77
N ALA A 833 -2.80 -19.64 -9.65
CA ALA A 833 -1.52 -18.99 -9.89
C ALA A 833 -0.73 -18.87 -8.58
N PHE A 834 0.57 -19.09 -8.68
CA PHE A 834 1.53 -18.95 -7.60
C PHE A 834 2.60 -17.97 -8.07
N VAL A 835 2.69 -16.80 -7.43
CA VAL A 835 3.61 -15.72 -7.78
C VAL A 835 4.63 -15.55 -6.66
N GLY A 836 5.90 -15.82 -6.93
CA GLY A 836 7.01 -15.62 -6.01
C GLY A 836 7.37 -14.14 -5.95
N LEU A 837 7.64 -13.64 -4.74
CA LEU A 837 8.12 -12.28 -4.52
C LEU A 837 9.58 -12.35 -4.08
N GLU A 838 10.51 -11.99 -4.95
CA GLU A 838 11.94 -12.20 -4.72
C GLU A 838 12.43 -11.40 -3.50
N ARG A 839 12.07 -10.11 -3.42
CA ARG A 839 12.55 -9.18 -2.38
C ARG A 839 11.93 -9.45 -1.02
N ILE A 840 10.68 -9.00 -0.83
CA ILE A 840 9.98 -9.14 0.45
C ILE A 840 9.80 -10.61 0.85
N GLY A 841 9.89 -11.53 -0.13
CA GLY A 841 9.83 -12.96 0.09
C GLY A 841 8.40 -13.50 0.06
N GLY A 842 8.31 -14.82 -0.02
CA GLY A 842 7.06 -15.56 -0.02
C GLY A 842 6.40 -15.73 -1.38
N VAL A 843 5.23 -16.39 -1.36
CA VAL A 843 4.44 -16.70 -2.55
C VAL A 843 3.01 -16.25 -2.35
N MET A 844 2.53 -15.47 -3.32
CA MET A 844 1.13 -15.06 -3.44
C MET A 844 0.34 -16.12 -4.20
N VAL A 845 -0.87 -16.42 -3.73
CA VAL A 845 -1.73 -17.45 -4.29
C VAL A 845 -3.04 -16.83 -4.75
N TYR A 846 -3.36 -17.03 -6.02
CA TYR A 846 -4.58 -16.54 -6.64
C TYR A 846 -5.35 -17.67 -7.31
N ASP A 847 -6.66 -17.70 -7.15
CA ASP A 847 -7.54 -18.51 -7.97
C ASP A 847 -7.80 -17.79 -9.29
N VAL A 848 -7.29 -18.38 -10.38
CA VAL A 848 -7.39 -17.84 -11.75
C VAL A 848 -8.33 -18.67 -12.60
N THR A 849 -9.27 -19.39 -11.97
CA THR A 849 -10.29 -20.16 -12.69
C THR A 849 -11.13 -19.24 -13.59
N ASP A 850 -11.46 -18.04 -13.11
CA ASP A 850 -11.92 -16.93 -13.95
C ASP A 850 -10.74 -15.96 -14.19
N PRO A 851 -10.13 -15.97 -15.39
CA PRO A 851 -8.97 -15.13 -15.68
C PRO A 851 -9.30 -13.62 -15.72
N ALA A 852 -10.57 -13.24 -15.80
CA ALA A 852 -10.99 -11.83 -15.80
C ALA A 852 -11.29 -11.29 -14.39
N ALA A 853 -11.40 -12.16 -13.39
CA ALA A 853 -11.60 -11.80 -11.99
C ALA A 853 -10.90 -12.80 -11.07
N PRO A 854 -9.55 -12.82 -11.03
CA PRO A 854 -8.81 -13.63 -10.08
C PRO A 854 -9.17 -13.31 -8.62
N ASP A 855 -9.30 -14.33 -7.79
CA ASP A 855 -9.54 -14.17 -6.35
C ASP A 855 -8.23 -14.41 -5.57
N PHE A 856 -7.84 -13.47 -4.71
CA PHE A 856 -6.74 -13.69 -3.77
C PHE A 856 -7.09 -14.80 -2.76
N VAL A 857 -6.19 -15.77 -2.59
CA VAL A 857 -6.38 -16.92 -1.71
C VAL A 857 -5.52 -16.80 -0.45
N ASP A 858 -4.21 -16.63 -0.62
CA ASP A 858 -3.26 -16.63 0.50
C ASP A 858 -1.93 -15.94 0.13
N TYR A 859 -1.18 -15.52 1.14
CA TYR A 859 0.21 -15.08 1.02
C TYR A 859 1.05 -15.83 2.06
N VAL A 860 1.87 -16.77 1.59
CA VAL A 860 2.74 -17.57 2.45
C VAL A 860 4.16 -17.02 2.39
N ASN A 861 4.65 -16.49 3.50
CA ASN A 861 6.03 -16.05 3.64
C ASN A 861 6.72 -16.79 4.78
N PRO A 862 7.62 -17.75 4.48
CA PRO A 862 8.37 -18.48 5.51
C PRO A 862 9.51 -17.66 6.14
N ARG A 863 9.86 -16.49 5.59
CA ARG A 863 10.92 -15.61 6.09
C ARG A 863 10.65 -15.13 7.52
N SER A 864 11.71 -15.00 8.31
CA SER A 864 11.62 -14.53 9.70
C SER A 864 12.20 -13.12 9.84
N PHE A 865 11.33 -12.11 9.92
CA PHE A 865 11.75 -10.71 10.02
C PHE A 865 12.30 -10.31 11.41
N ASP A 866 11.99 -11.05 12.46
CA ASP A 866 12.56 -10.84 13.80
C ASP A 866 13.94 -11.53 14.00
N GLY A 867 14.44 -12.21 12.95
CA GLY A 867 15.62 -13.07 12.99
C GLY A 867 16.82 -12.51 12.23
N GLU A 868 17.61 -13.42 11.65
CA GLU A 868 18.70 -13.06 10.74
C GLU A 868 18.14 -12.34 9.50
N ALA A 869 18.98 -11.50 8.90
CA ALA A 869 18.64 -10.71 7.72
C ALA A 869 18.20 -11.58 6.52
N VAL A 870 18.80 -12.76 6.41
CA VAL A 870 18.54 -13.78 5.39
C VAL A 870 17.99 -15.05 6.07
N GLY A 871 16.87 -15.56 5.55
CA GLY A 871 16.32 -16.88 5.89
C GLY A 871 15.02 -16.88 6.72
N PRO A 872 14.47 -18.08 7.03
CA PRO A 872 14.91 -19.40 6.57
C PRO A 872 14.89 -19.59 5.04
N ASP A 873 13.99 -18.92 4.33
CA ASP A 873 13.91 -18.90 2.88
C ASP A 873 13.79 -17.43 2.44
N SER A 874 14.69 -16.99 1.55
CA SER A 874 14.75 -15.62 1.00
C SER A 874 15.10 -15.67 -0.48
N GLY A 875 14.56 -14.75 -1.28
CA GLY A 875 14.75 -14.72 -2.74
C GLY A 875 14.00 -15.81 -3.50
N PRO A 876 12.66 -15.98 -3.37
CA PRO A 876 11.90 -16.86 -4.26
C PRO A 876 12.13 -16.52 -5.74
N GLU A 877 12.96 -17.32 -6.38
CA GLU A 877 13.37 -17.17 -7.77
C GLU A 877 12.39 -17.94 -8.67
N VAL A 878 12.44 -19.28 -8.56
CA VAL A 878 11.58 -20.16 -9.34
C VAL A 878 10.52 -20.80 -8.48
N VAL A 879 9.26 -20.58 -8.89
CA VAL A 879 8.09 -21.28 -8.39
C VAL A 879 7.68 -22.36 -9.39
N ARG A 880 7.50 -23.62 -8.95
CA ARG A 880 7.01 -24.71 -9.80
C ARG A 880 5.86 -25.47 -9.18
N PHE A 881 4.78 -25.59 -9.95
CA PHE A 881 3.69 -26.50 -9.63
C PHE A 881 4.02 -27.93 -10.06
N ILE A 882 3.80 -28.89 -9.16
CA ILE A 882 3.99 -30.32 -9.40
C ILE A 882 2.64 -31.03 -9.30
N GLU A 883 2.22 -31.64 -10.41
CA GLU A 883 1.00 -32.44 -10.44
C GLU A 883 1.07 -33.65 -9.50
N ALA A 884 -0.09 -34.06 -8.96
CA ALA A 884 -0.21 -35.24 -8.10
C ALA A 884 0.45 -36.51 -8.67
N LYS A 885 0.39 -36.72 -9.98
CA LYS A 885 0.96 -37.91 -10.66
C LYS A 885 2.50 -37.91 -10.67
N ASP A 886 3.11 -36.74 -10.57
CA ASP A 886 4.55 -36.52 -10.61
C ASP A 886 5.11 -36.18 -9.21
N SER A 887 4.26 -36.13 -8.19
CA SER A 887 4.60 -35.84 -6.79
C SER A 887 4.89 -37.11 -5.99
N PRO A 888 5.87 -37.11 -5.05
CA PRO A 888 6.18 -38.26 -4.20
C PRO A 888 5.04 -38.60 -3.22
N THR A 889 4.17 -37.64 -2.93
CA THR A 889 3.06 -37.79 -1.98
C THR A 889 1.76 -38.25 -2.62
N GLY A 890 1.68 -38.24 -3.95
CA GLY A 890 0.41 -38.45 -4.68
C GLY A 890 -0.57 -37.29 -4.54
N THR A 891 -0.15 -36.16 -3.95
CA THR A 891 -0.91 -34.90 -3.86
C THR A 891 -0.17 -33.79 -4.62
N PRO A 892 -0.88 -32.80 -5.21
CA PRO A 892 -0.20 -31.68 -5.87
C PRO A 892 0.72 -30.94 -4.89
N MET A 893 1.84 -30.44 -5.39
CA MET A 893 2.85 -29.77 -4.60
C MET A 893 3.29 -28.47 -5.26
N LEU A 894 3.81 -27.55 -4.46
CA LEU A 894 4.58 -26.40 -4.91
C LEU A 894 6.04 -26.59 -4.49
N VAL A 895 6.96 -26.27 -5.40
CA VAL A 895 8.40 -26.22 -5.15
C VAL A 895 8.82 -24.77 -5.35
N VAL A 896 9.49 -24.20 -4.34
CA VAL A 896 9.97 -22.81 -4.38
C VAL A 896 11.47 -22.84 -4.17
N ALA A 897 12.22 -22.42 -5.19
CA ALA A 897 13.65 -22.21 -5.14
C ALA A 897 13.94 -20.82 -4.58
N ASN A 898 14.83 -20.72 -3.59
CA ASN A 898 15.12 -19.48 -2.86
C ASN A 898 16.61 -19.19 -2.96
N GLU A 899 16.99 -18.35 -3.92
CA GLU A 899 18.37 -18.19 -4.37
C GLU A 899 19.30 -17.61 -3.31
N ILE A 900 18.86 -16.58 -2.59
CA ILE A 900 19.64 -15.88 -1.56
C ILE A 900 19.98 -16.79 -0.37
N THR A 901 19.11 -17.76 -0.10
CA THR A 901 19.34 -18.76 0.96
C THR A 901 19.98 -20.05 0.47
N GLY A 902 19.98 -20.32 -0.83
CA GLY A 902 20.37 -21.63 -1.35
C GLY A 902 19.43 -22.75 -0.93
N THR A 903 18.15 -22.46 -0.70
CA THR A 903 17.16 -23.42 -0.20
C THR A 903 16.04 -23.70 -1.18
N VAL A 904 15.48 -24.90 -1.14
CA VAL A 904 14.30 -25.29 -1.92
C VAL A 904 13.21 -25.79 -0.97
N SER A 905 12.11 -25.04 -0.90
CA SER A 905 10.98 -25.32 -0.02
C SER A 905 9.88 -26.09 -0.75
N LEU A 906 9.33 -27.08 -0.05
CA LEU A 906 8.34 -28.02 -0.56
C LEU A 906 7.02 -27.81 0.18
N TRP A 907 5.94 -27.61 -0.57
CA TRP A 907 4.61 -27.36 -0.02
C TRP A 907 3.59 -28.33 -0.58
N ARG A 908 2.68 -28.81 0.26
CA ARG A 908 1.51 -29.58 -0.16
C ARG A 908 0.39 -28.61 -0.50
N LEU A 909 -0.34 -28.92 -1.57
CA LEU A 909 -1.53 -28.19 -1.97
C LEU A 909 -2.76 -29.06 -1.68
N THR A 910 -3.58 -28.64 -0.73
CA THR A 910 -4.83 -29.32 -0.37
C THR A 910 -6.02 -28.43 -0.59
N PRO A 911 -7.11 -28.92 -1.21
CA PRO A 911 -8.39 -28.24 -1.14
C PRO A 911 -8.79 -28.10 0.33
N SER A 912 -9.13 -26.89 0.75
CA SER A 912 -9.64 -26.66 2.11
C SER A 912 -10.91 -27.48 2.31
N ALA A 913 -11.06 -28.05 3.51
CA ALA A 913 -12.30 -28.70 3.88
C ALA A 913 -13.43 -27.64 3.87
N PRO A 914 -14.62 -28.00 3.35
CA PRO A 914 -15.78 -27.10 3.35
C PRO A 914 -16.24 -26.72 4.77
#